data_AF-A0A1V5IZ37-F1
#
_entry.id   AF-A0A1V5IZ37-F1
#
_cell.length_a   1.000
_cell.length_b   1.000
_cell.length_c   1.000
_cell.angle_alpha   90.00
_cell.angle_beta   90.00
_cell.angle_gamma   90.00
#
_symmetry.space_group_name_H-M   'P 1'
#
loop_
_entity.id
_entity.type
_entity.pdbx_description
1 polymer ?
#
loop_
_entity_poly.entity_id
_entity_poly.type
_entity_poly.pdbx_seq_one_letter_code
_entity_poly.pdbx_strand_id
1 'polypeptide(L)'
;MRLFTRMTAFMLFVSASALSLFAQPGGAMQQAAPTVINADGTVTFRYQNRNAKEVSIWTQFSGQQAMEKTGDGVWTATVGPAVPDIYPYHYVVDGISVMDPQCADWFPNETFKNSLLDIRGDGNLIHALKDVPHGSVDYLHYWSEGLGMFVPVIVYTPPFYDDAKNRNKSYPVMYLISGTTDTEEVYFKVGKMNLILDNLIAEGKAKEMILVLPYGNPTLLKTERQPSQPAGGPGMGGFGMGGGYNFNSDFIECLMPFVEKNYRTINDADHRGIGGFSRGGNQGLSIGLSNLDKFSFLCSYSSFTQIRPGQFDDADAVNSKIRLFWSGIGVDDFLYGNSKDFMTALDNYGIKNIKEFTYDKFGHTWMNARYWLDKSFRLLFQDRDVINAEKGMSLEEAEKVRQESAAGSEESRLTPRLMGSLFPAGVKSPEYNADGSVTFRCQAPAATEVLLECQMFSGTRPMEKDDRGVWSLTVKPDVPDIYPYAFRIDGTQIADPNNMHMFPNEGFKYSLCDVRGETPSVQDIQEVPHGKVSYRYYFSKACGIVRPMCVYTPAGYDPAGDEKLPVLYLIHGMTDTYETWFKVGRANNILDNMIAKGEAKRMIVVMPYANPYPEMIAQGKATTYNVTDVELTTKEFVGEVIPFIEANYNVIANADNRAIAGFSLGGRQSLAAGFGNPDIFHYVATYAPAIFGNEYETNFQDGTYAPVSDLQKKLKFIFLGTGNDDFLIQASRGLDKYLTDQGFKHTFYNPEGGHTWMNCRDFLELTLKELFK
;
A
#
# COMPACT_ATOMS: atom_id res chain seq x y z
N MET A 1 67.47 -26.86 -25.92
CA MET A 1 66.74 -28.13 -26.09
C MET A 1 66.27 -28.58 -24.70
N ARG A 2 64.94 -28.72 -24.51
CA ARG A 2 64.19 -29.02 -23.25
C ARG A 2 64.07 -27.83 -22.28
N LEU A 3 62.91 -27.38 -21.78
CA LEU A 3 61.52 -27.84 -21.79
C LEU A 3 60.60 -26.59 -21.73
N PHE A 4 59.59 -26.49 -22.60
CA PHE A 4 58.52 -25.48 -22.59
C PHE A 4 57.21 -26.22 -22.29
N THR A 5 56.55 -26.00 -21.15
CA THR A 5 55.12 -26.29 -20.98
C THR A 5 54.51 -25.55 -19.78
N ARG A 6 53.32 -24.98 -20.01
CA ARG A 6 52.27 -24.51 -19.07
C ARG A 6 52.32 -23.05 -18.58
N MET A 7 51.70 -22.18 -19.38
CA MET A 7 50.88 -21.06 -18.90
C MET A 7 49.41 -21.40 -19.19
N THR A 8 48.59 -21.55 -18.14
CA THR A 8 47.12 -21.42 -18.21
C THR A 8 46.56 -21.26 -16.79
N ALA A 9 45.64 -20.30 -16.66
CA ALA A 9 44.64 -20.12 -15.60
C ALA A 9 45.13 -19.73 -14.19
N PHE A 10 45.03 -18.44 -13.88
CA PHE A 10 44.69 -17.95 -12.53
C PHE A 10 43.82 -16.70 -12.69
N MET A 11 42.50 -16.92 -12.80
CA MET A 11 41.47 -15.88 -12.77
C MET A 11 40.27 -16.45 -12.00
N LEU A 12 39.68 -15.62 -11.14
CA LEU A 12 38.46 -15.84 -10.36
C LEU A 12 38.52 -16.89 -9.24
N PHE A 13 38.69 -16.45 -7.99
CA PHE A 13 38.01 -17.01 -6.79
C PHE A 13 38.29 -16.13 -5.56
N VAL A 14 37.59 -14.99 -5.47
CA VAL A 14 37.36 -14.18 -4.25
C VAL A 14 35.99 -13.51 -4.52
N SER A 15 34.91 -13.63 -3.77
CA SER A 15 34.58 -14.34 -2.53
C SER A 15 33.04 -14.38 -2.45
N ALA A 16 32.43 -15.57 -2.58
CA ALA A 16 31.01 -15.80 -2.29
C ALA A 16 30.70 -15.75 -0.77
N SER A 17 31.71 -15.49 0.06
CA SER A 17 31.66 -15.57 1.52
C SER A 17 31.24 -14.26 2.22
N ALA A 18 31.10 -13.15 1.50
CA ALA A 18 30.52 -11.92 2.06
C ALA A 18 28.98 -11.94 2.07
N LEU A 19 28.35 -12.67 1.12
CA LEU A 19 26.90 -12.86 1.08
C LEU A 19 26.38 -13.89 2.09
N SER A 20 27.24 -14.73 2.67
CA SER A 20 26.84 -15.69 3.72
C SER A 20 26.66 -15.06 5.10
N LEU A 21 27.07 -13.80 5.30
CA LEU A 21 26.90 -13.06 6.56
C LEU A 21 25.49 -12.43 6.70
N PHE A 22 24.64 -12.55 5.69
CA PHE A 22 23.22 -12.18 5.75
C PHE A 22 22.34 -13.24 6.43
N ALA A 23 22.94 -14.34 6.89
CA ALA A 23 22.30 -15.20 7.85
C ALA A 23 22.46 -14.57 9.24
N GLN A 24 21.36 -14.06 9.80
CA GLN A 24 21.23 -14.02 11.26
C GLN A 24 21.61 -15.41 11.82
N PRO A 25 22.05 -15.54 13.08
CA PRO A 25 22.21 -16.84 13.72
C PRO A 25 20.81 -17.49 13.82
N GLY A 26 20.42 -18.20 12.76
CA GLY A 26 19.04 -18.62 12.50
C GLY A 26 18.56 -18.26 11.08
N GLY A 27 19.11 -18.94 10.07
CA GLY A 27 18.49 -19.02 8.73
C GLY A 27 19.14 -18.16 7.65
N ALA A 28 20.10 -18.73 6.93
CA ALA A 28 20.23 -18.36 5.53
C ALA A 28 18.88 -18.67 4.86
N MET A 29 18.21 -17.65 4.35
CA MET A 29 16.92 -17.77 3.65
C MET A 29 17.14 -18.60 2.38
N GLN A 30 17.10 -19.93 2.52
CA GLN A 30 16.96 -20.85 1.40
C GLN A 30 15.49 -20.74 0.95
N GLN A 31 15.15 -19.61 0.33
CA GLN A 31 13.81 -19.34 -0.16
C GLN A 31 13.47 -20.41 -1.21
N ALA A 32 12.31 -21.06 -1.05
CA ALA A 32 11.74 -21.85 -2.14
C ALA A 32 11.56 -20.94 -3.36
N ALA A 33 11.66 -21.45 -4.58
CA ALA A 33 11.38 -20.64 -5.77
C ALA A 33 9.99 -19.97 -5.66
N PRO A 34 9.79 -18.75 -6.20
CA PRO A 34 8.54 -18.02 -6.07
C PRO A 34 7.36 -18.79 -6.68
N THR A 35 6.14 -18.38 -6.32
CA THR A 35 4.90 -18.84 -6.96
C THR A 35 5.00 -18.71 -8.48
N VAL A 36 4.66 -19.77 -9.21
CA VAL A 36 4.77 -19.83 -10.67
C VAL A 36 3.39 -19.93 -11.29
N ILE A 37 3.09 -19.02 -12.21
CA ILE A 37 1.93 -19.11 -13.09
C ILE A 37 2.36 -19.90 -14.33
N ASN A 38 1.72 -21.04 -14.56
CA ASN A 38 2.05 -21.94 -15.66
C ASN A 38 1.33 -21.51 -16.95
N ALA A 39 1.85 -21.93 -18.10
CA ALA A 39 1.30 -21.58 -19.42
C ALA A 39 -0.13 -22.11 -19.66
N ASP A 40 -0.56 -23.13 -18.92
CA ASP A 40 -1.92 -23.70 -18.97
C ASP A 40 -2.91 -23.00 -18.02
N GLY A 41 -2.48 -21.95 -17.32
CA GLY A 41 -3.31 -21.19 -16.37
C GLY A 41 -3.38 -21.81 -14.98
N THR A 42 -2.69 -22.93 -14.72
CA THR A 42 -2.50 -23.44 -13.36
C THR A 42 -1.44 -22.63 -12.62
N VAL A 43 -1.46 -22.68 -11.29
CA VAL A 43 -0.52 -21.95 -10.43
C VAL A 43 0.16 -22.92 -9.49
N THR A 44 1.48 -22.97 -9.53
CA THR A 44 2.32 -23.75 -8.64
C THR A 44 2.79 -22.89 -7.47
N PHE A 45 2.25 -23.15 -6.29
CA PHE A 45 2.65 -22.51 -5.03
C PHE A 45 3.77 -23.29 -4.37
N ARG A 46 4.70 -22.58 -3.72
CA ARG A 46 5.84 -23.17 -3.03
C ARG A 46 6.12 -22.49 -1.70
N TYR A 47 6.25 -23.27 -0.65
CA TYR A 47 6.47 -22.76 0.70
C TYR A 47 7.59 -23.53 1.42
N GLN A 48 8.65 -22.83 1.83
CA GLN A 48 9.77 -23.47 2.55
C GLN A 48 9.45 -23.59 4.04
N ASN A 49 9.20 -24.81 4.53
CA ASN A 49 9.16 -25.09 5.97
C ASN A 49 9.49 -26.55 6.27
N ARG A 50 10.72 -26.80 6.75
CA ARG A 50 11.20 -28.14 7.10
C ARG A 50 10.54 -28.71 8.34
N ASN A 51 10.05 -27.86 9.24
CA ASN A 51 9.50 -28.27 10.54
C ASN A 51 7.99 -28.47 10.52
N ALA A 52 7.29 -27.87 9.54
CA ALA A 52 5.86 -28.05 9.35
C ALA A 52 5.52 -29.54 9.18
N LYS A 53 4.38 -29.94 9.76
CA LYS A 53 3.82 -31.30 9.69
C LYS A 53 2.80 -31.40 8.58
N GLU A 54 1.99 -30.36 8.42
CA GLU A 54 1.02 -30.21 7.34
C GLU A 54 1.06 -28.80 6.77
N VAL A 55 0.97 -28.70 5.45
CA VAL A 55 0.78 -27.42 4.77
C VAL A 55 -0.31 -27.60 3.73
N SER A 56 -1.20 -26.62 3.66
CA SER A 56 -2.16 -26.49 2.57
C SER A 56 -2.12 -25.07 2.02
N ILE A 57 -2.58 -24.88 0.79
CA ILE A 57 -2.75 -23.59 0.15
C ILE A 57 -4.24 -23.29 0.05
N TRP A 58 -4.67 -22.15 0.58
CA TRP A 58 -6.01 -21.63 0.33
C TRP A 58 -5.94 -20.57 -0.75
N THR A 59 -6.75 -20.72 -1.81
CA THR A 59 -6.95 -19.68 -2.82
C THR A 59 -8.43 -19.39 -2.98
N GLN A 60 -8.79 -18.17 -3.39
CA GLN A 60 -10.17 -17.83 -3.69
C GLN A 60 -10.79 -18.75 -4.76
N PHE A 61 -10.01 -19.21 -5.76
CA PHE A 61 -10.54 -19.95 -6.91
C PHE A 61 -10.54 -21.48 -6.73
N SER A 62 -9.74 -22.04 -5.81
CA SER A 62 -9.64 -23.50 -5.60
C SER A 62 -10.01 -23.95 -4.18
N GLY A 63 -10.30 -23.02 -3.27
CA GLY A 63 -10.40 -23.32 -1.85
C GLY A 63 -9.09 -23.86 -1.28
N GLN A 64 -9.18 -24.58 -0.15
CA GLN A 64 -8.03 -25.17 0.53
C GLN A 64 -7.60 -26.49 -0.12
N GLN A 65 -6.33 -26.59 -0.51
CA GLN A 65 -5.73 -27.77 -1.15
C GLN A 65 -4.48 -28.19 -0.38
N ALA A 66 -4.35 -29.48 -0.07
CA ALA A 66 -3.15 -30.00 0.60
C ALA A 66 -1.91 -29.84 -0.28
N MET A 67 -0.76 -29.55 0.34
CA MET A 67 0.53 -29.46 -0.33
C MET A 67 1.39 -30.69 -0.03
N GLU A 68 2.24 -31.05 -0.98
CA GLU A 68 3.18 -32.16 -0.84
C GLU A 68 4.56 -31.65 -0.42
N LYS A 69 5.19 -32.30 0.56
CA LYS A 69 6.55 -31.96 1.01
C LYS A 69 7.59 -32.69 0.17
N THR A 70 8.47 -31.94 -0.49
CA THR A 70 9.63 -32.45 -1.21
C THR A 70 10.79 -32.75 -0.26
N GLY A 71 11.78 -33.54 -0.71
CA GLY A 71 12.89 -34.01 0.12
C GLY A 71 13.82 -32.92 0.67
N ASP A 72 13.81 -31.72 0.10
CA ASP A 72 14.54 -30.51 0.53
C ASP A 72 13.75 -29.63 1.53
N GLY A 73 12.50 -30.00 1.84
CA GLY A 73 11.63 -29.33 2.80
C GLY A 73 10.78 -28.20 2.22
N VAL A 74 10.66 -28.13 0.91
CA VAL A 74 9.68 -27.27 0.21
C VAL A 74 8.33 -27.99 0.21
N TRP A 75 7.25 -27.25 0.45
CA TRP A 75 5.88 -27.71 0.22
C TRP A 75 5.41 -27.17 -1.11
N THR A 76 4.79 -28.02 -1.95
CA THR A 76 4.33 -27.64 -3.28
C THR A 76 2.90 -28.11 -3.54
N ALA A 77 2.13 -27.28 -4.25
CA ALA A 77 0.86 -27.67 -4.85
C ALA A 77 0.66 -26.91 -6.15
N THR A 78 0.06 -27.58 -7.14
CA THR A 78 -0.40 -26.92 -8.37
C THR A 78 -1.92 -26.95 -8.39
N VAL A 79 -2.53 -25.78 -8.47
CA VAL A 79 -3.99 -25.59 -8.42
C VAL A 79 -4.47 -24.81 -9.64
N GLY A 80 -5.75 -24.89 -9.94
CA GLY A 80 -6.36 -24.26 -11.12
C GLY A 80 -6.70 -25.25 -12.23
N PRO A 81 -6.86 -24.78 -13.49
CA PRO A 81 -6.52 -23.44 -13.97
C PRO A 81 -7.43 -22.35 -13.38
N ALA A 82 -6.87 -21.16 -13.18
CA ALA A 82 -7.60 -19.96 -12.77
C ALA A 82 -7.73 -19.00 -13.95
N VAL A 83 -8.87 -18.33 -14.06
CA VAL A 83 -9.02 -17.25 -15.05
C VAL A 83 -8.12 -16.08 -14.65
N PRO A 84 -7.57 -15.31 -15.61
CA PRO A 84 -6.72 -14.17 -15.27
C PRO A 84 -7.47 -13.10 -14.46
N ASP A 85 -7.02 -12.86 -13.23
CA ASP A 85 -7.51 -11.84 -12.30
C ASP A 85 -6.57 -11.76 -11.07
N ILE A 86 -6.92 -10.92 -10.09
CA ILE A 86 -6.24 -10.80 -8.80
C ILE A 86 -6.98 -11.61 -7.72
N TYR A 87 -6.28 -12.53 -7.07
CA TYR A 87 -6.83 -13.44 -6.06
C TYR A 87 -6.12 -13.31 -4.71
N PRO A 88 -6.85 -13.15 -3.59
CA PRO A 88 -6.28 -13.36 -2.27
C PRO A 88 -5.95 -14.84 -2.07
N TYR A 89 -4.82 -15.10 -1.42
CA TYR A 89 -4.40 -16.44 -1.02
C TYR A 89 -3.55 -16.41 0.25
N HIS A 90 -3.44 -17.56 0.91
CA HIS A 90 -2.51 -17.78 2.03
C HIS A 90 -2.18 -19.26 2.18
N TYR A 91 -1.04 -19.55 2.78
CA TYR A 91 -0.71 -20.89 3.25
C TYR A 91 -1.41 -21.15 4.59
N VAL A 92 -1.82 -22.39 4.85
CA VAL A 92 -2.22 -22.85 6.17
C VAL A 92 -1.19 -23.87 6.61
N VAL A 93 -0.39 -23.51 7.63
CA VAL A 93 0.76 -24.28 8.13
C VAL A 93 0.44 -24.75 9.53
N ASP A 94 0.29 -26.06 9.72
CA ASP A 94 -0.09 -26.65 11.02
C ASP A 94 -1.33 -25.96 11.66
N GLY A 95 -2.32 -25.63 10.82
CA GLY A 95 -3.57 -24.96 11.23
C GLY A 95 -3.50 -23.43 11.32
N ILE A 96 -2.38 -22.79 10.98
CA ILE A 96 -2.17 -21.34 11.09
C ILE A 96 -2.13 -20.71 9.70
N SER A 97 -2.90 -19.64 9.47
CA SER A 97 -2.83 -18.87 8.22
C SER A 97 -1.55 -18.02 8.15
N VAL A 98 -0.84 -18.12 7.02
CA VAL A 98 0.46 -17.48 6.77
C VAL A 98 0.43 -16.83 5.39
N MET A 99 0.69 -15.53 5.32
CA MET A 99 0.93 -14.86 4.04
C MET A 99 2.15 -15.46 3.35
N ASP A 100 2.18 -15.40 2.03
CA ASP A 100 3.37 -15.75 1.27
C ASP A 100 4.50 -14.75 1.55
N PRO A 101 5.61 -15.20 2.18
CA PRO A 101 6.72 -14.32 2.48
C PRO A 101 7.43 -13.81 1.22
N GLN A 102 7.14 -14.33 0.02
CA GLN A 102 7.76 -13.91 -1.23
C GLN A 102 6.85 -13.04 -2.11
N CYS A 103 5.58 -12.86 -1.74
CA CYS A 103 4.63 -12.07 -2.53
C CYS A 103 4.51 -10.66 -1.97
N ALA A 104 5.17 -9.67 -2.59
CA ALA A 104 5.23 -8.29 -2.10
C ALA A 104 3.85 -7.66 -1.82
N ASP A 105 2.82 -8.05 -2.58
CA ASP A 105 1.46 -7.53 -2.45
C ASP A 105 0.63 -8.30 -1.41
N TRP A 106 -0.10 -7.56 -0.59
CA TRP A 106 -1.02 -8.11 0.41
C TRP A 106 -2.35 -7.39 0.36
N PHE A 107 -3.39 -8.07 0.86
CA PHE A 107 -4.71 -7.52 1.03
C PHE A 107 -4.73 -6.58 2.25
N PRO A 108 -4.96 -5.26 2.10
CA PRO A 108 -4.99 -4.33 3.23
C PRO A 108 -6.25 -4.53 4.09
N ASN A 109 -6.12 -5.23 5.22
CA ASN A 109 -7.27 -5.59 6.05
C ASN A 109 -6.99 -5.49 7.56
N GLU A 110 -8.02 -5.09 8.30
CA GLU A 110 -8.02 -4.95 9.76
C GLU A 110 -7.76 -6.28 10.50
N THR A 111 -8.31 -7.40 10.02
CA THR A 111 -8.45 -8.62 10.85
C THR A 111 -7.88 -9.91 10.24
N PHE A 112 -7.39 -9.86 9.00
CA PHE A 112 -6.69 -11.00 8.38
C PHE A 112 -5.54 -10.54 7.50
N LYS A 113 -4.71 -11.49 7.06
CA LYS A 113 -3.52 -11.25 6.24
C LYS A 113 -3.46 -12.28 5.10
N ASN A 114 -3.75 -11.81 3.89
CA ASN A 114 -3.65 -12.60 2.66
C ASN A 114 -2.65 -11.94 1.71
N SER A 115 -1.90 -12.75 0.98
CA SER A 115 -1.14 -12.33 -0.19
C SER A 115 -2.07 -12.11 -1.38
N LEU A 116 -1.65 -11.29 -2.35
CA LEU A 116 -2.39 -11.06 -3.58
C LEU A 116 -1.66 -11.67 -4.76
N LEU A 117 -2.24 -12.71 -5.34
CA LEU A 117 -1.77 -13.31 -6.59
C LEU A 117 -2.35 -12.53 -7.77
N ASP A 118 -1.49 -11.96 -8.61
CA ASP A 118 -1.86 -11.33 -9.87
C ASP A 118 -1.63 -12.31 -11.04
N ILE A 119 -2.72 -12.95 -11.51
CA ILE A 119 -2.66 -13.81 -12.70
C ILE A 119 -2.88 -12.93 -13.92
N ARG A 120 -1.78 -12.55 -14.54
CA ARG A 120 -1.79 -11.65 -15.70
C ARG A 120 -2.31 -12.38 -16.94
N GLY A 121 -3.32 -11.79 -17.57
CA GLY A 121 -3.85 -12.26 -18.86
C GLY A 121 -2.98 -11.82 -20.04
N ASP A 122 -3.59 -11.65 -21.21
CA ASP A 122 -2.97 -11.09 -22.42
C ASP A 122 -2.72 -9.57 -22.38
N GLY A 123 -2.87 -8.95 -21.19
CA GLY A 123 -2.80 -7.50 -20.99
C GLY A 123 -4.12 -6.76 -21.21
N ASN A 124 -5.21 -7.43 -21.61
CA ASN A 124 -6.50 -6.79 -21.88
C ASN A 124 -7.45 -6.73 -20.68
N LEU A 125 -7.02 -7.16 -19.49
CA LEU A 125 -7.83 -7.06 -18.27
C LEU A 125 -8.18 -5.58 -17.97
N ILE A 126 -9.39 -5.35 -17.47
CA ILE A 126 -9.89 -4.00 -17.13
C ILE A 126 -8.98 -3.26 -16.14
N HIS A 127 -8.32 -4.01 -15.26
CA HIS A 127 -7.46 -3.53 -14.19
C HIS A 127 -5.96 -3.68 -14.51
N ALA A 128 -5.59 -4.04 -15.74
CA ALA A 128 -4.19 -4.15 -16.13
C ALA A 128 -3.52 -2.76 -16.11
N LEU A 129 -2.27 -2.72 -15.67
CA LEU A 129 -1.40 -1.55 -15.80
C LEU A 129 -0.96 -1.45 -17.26
N LYS A 130 -1.63 -0.57 -18.03
CA LYS A 130 -1.36 -0.32 -19.45
C LYS A 130 -0.53 0.95 -19.62
N ASP A 131 0.15 1.09 -20.75
CA ASP A 131 0.82 2.35 -21.14
C ASP A 131 -0.21 3.37 -21.64
N VAL A 132 -0.96 3.94 -20.69
CA VAL A 132 -1.94 5.02 -20.90
C VAL A 132 -1.62 6.17 -19.95
N PRO A 133 -2.12 7.40 -20.20
CA PRO A 133 -2.00 8.46 -19.21
C PRO A 133 -2.60 8.01 -17.87
N HIS A 134 -1.84 8.18 -16.79
CA HIS A 134 -2.25 7.78 -15.45
C HIS A 134 -2.59 8.99 -14.58
N GLY A 135 -3.69 8.86 -13.84
CA GLY A 135 -4.04 9.79 -12.77
C GLY A 135 -3.09 9.70 -11.58
N SER A 136 -3.27 10.62 -10.61
CA SER A 136 -2.57 10.57 -9.33
C SER A 136 -3.47 9.94 -8.28
N VAL A 137 -2.93 9.05 -7.44
CA VAL A 137 -3.62 8.55 -6.24
C VAL A 137 -2.95 9.18 -5.03
N ASP A 138 -3.62 10.14 -4.41
CA ASP A 138 -3.10 10.91 -3.30
C ASP A 138 -3.52 10.25 -1.97
N TYR A 139 -2.55 9.98 -1.09
CA TYR A 139 -2.76 9.62 0.31
C TYR A 139 -2.58 10.85 1.20
N LEU A 140 -3.59 11.12 2.01
CA LEU A 140 -3.67 12.34 2.82
C LEU A 140 -4.51 12.09 4.08
N HIS A 141 -4.57 13.10 4.94
CA HIS A 141 -5.41 13.08 6.14
C HIS A 141 -6.30 14.31 6.19
N TYR A 142 -7.55 14.12 6.64
CA TYR A 142 -8.45 15.21 7.01
C TYR A 142 -8.68 15.21 8.52
N TRP A 143 -8.96 16.38 9.07
CA TRP A 143 -9.34 16.51 10.48
C TRP A 143 -10.79 16.07 10.67
N SER A 144 -11.02 15.08 11.56
CA SER A 144 -12.35 14.66 11.99
C SER A 144 -12.66 15.31 13.33
N GLU A 145 -13.63 16.24 13.34
CA GLU A 145 -14.10 16.86 14.58
C GLU A 145 -14.76 15.84 15.51
N GLY A 146 -15.46 14.86 14.93
CA GLY A 146 -16.14 13.81 15.69
C GLY A 146 -15.17 12.87 16.42
N LEU A 147 -13.96 12.67 15.88
CA LEU A 147 -12.93 11.82 16.49
C LEU A 147 -11.90 12.62 17.28
N GLY A 148 -11.71 13.91 16.96
CA GLY A 148 -10.66 14.76 17.51
C GLY A 148 -9.27 14.32 17.03
N MET A 149 -9.16 13.89 15.78
CA MET A 149 -7.91 13.42 15.19
C MET A 149 -7.94 13.46 13.66
N PHE A 150 -6.75 13.40 13.07
CA PHE A 150 -6.58 13.18 11.64
C PHE A 150 -6.91 11.74 11.24
N VAL A 151 -7.73 11.61 10.19
CA VAL A 151 -8.20 10.35 9.61
C VAL A 151 -7.67 10.25 8.17
N PRO A 152 -7.15 9.08 7.75
CA PRO A 152 -6.67 8.91 6.40
C PRO A 152 -7.81 8.90 5.38
N VAL A 153 -7.51 9.42 4.20
CA VAL A 153 -8.36 9.36 3.01
C VAL A 153 -7.46 9.24 1.79
N ILE A 154 -7.92 8.50 0.78
CA ILE A 154 -7.28 8.48 -0.53
C ILE A 154 -8.13 9.25 -1.53
N VAL A 155 -7.49 10.06 -2.36
CA VAL A 155 -8.16 10.79 -3.45
C VAL A 155 -7.44 10.49 -4.76
N TYR A 156 -8.17 9.97 -5.75
CA TYR A 156 -7.68 9.89 -7.11
C TYR A 156 -8.09 11.11 -7.92
N THR A 157 -7.14 11.64 -8.69
CA THR A 157 -7.39 12.68 -9.70
C THR A 157 -7.10 12.11 -11.10
N PRO A 158 -7.90 12.47 -12.12
CA PRO A 158 -7.78 11.88 -13.45
C PRO A 158 -6.46 12.31 -14.14
N PRO A 159 -6.05 11.62 -15.22
CA PRO A 159 -4.86 12.00 -15.97
C PRO A 159 -4.93 13.47 -16.40
N PHE A 160 -3.76 14.13 -16.43
CA PHE A 160 -3.64 15.55 -16.78
C PHE A 160 -4.38 16.53 -15.87
N TYR A 161 -4.84 16.09 -14.69
CA TYR A 161 -5.50 16.97 -13.72
C TYR A 161 -4.66 18.22 -13.46
N ASP A 162 -3.36 18.05 -13.18
CA ASP A 162 -2.40 19.12 -12.85
C ASP A 162 -1.79 19.83 -14.06
N ASP A 163 -2.16 19.47 -15.30
CA ASP A 163 -1.67 20.18 -16.49
C ASP A 163 -2.13 21.65 -16.46
N ALA A 164 -1.24 22.58 -16.83
CA ALA A 164 -1.55 24.01 -16.86
C ALA A 164 -2.80 24.36 -17.71
N LYS A 165 -3.07 23.59 -18.78
CA LYS A 165 -4.27 23.75 -19.63
C LYS A 165 -5.59 23.41 -18.90
N ASN A 166 -5.53 22.58 -17.87
CA ASN A 166 -6.67 22.08 -17.10
C ASN A 166 -6.86 22.79 -15.75
N ARG A 167 -6.05 23.81 -15.44
CA ARG A 167 -6.08 24.53 -14.15
C ARG A 167 -7.45 25.09 -13.74
N ASN A 168 -8.29 25.43 -14.71
CA ASN A 168 -9.64 25.99 -14.50
C ASN A 168 -10.74 24.94 -14.64
N LYS A 169 -10.38 23.67 -14.89
CA LYS A 169 -11.34 22.57 -15.03
C LYS A 169 -11.66 22.02 -13.64
N SER A 170 -12.95 21.96 -13.33
CA SER A 170 -13.49 21.24 -12.19
C SER A 170 -14.08 19.91 -12.63
N TYR A 171 -14.10 18.94 -11.72
CA TYR A 171 -14.47 17.56 -12.01
C TYR A 171 -15.64 17.11 -11.12
N PRO A 172 -16.53 16.24 -11.62
CA PRO A 172 -17.46 15.54 -10.76
C PRO A 172 -16.72 14.61 -9.78
N VAL A 173 -17.37 14.27 -8.67
CA VAL A 173 -16.77 13.54 -7.55
C VAL A 173 -17.60 12.30 -7.22
N MET A 174 -16.93 11.15 -7.15
CA MET A 174 -17.52 9.89 -6.67
C MET A 174 -16.86 9.46 -5.36
N TYR A 175 -17.64 9.34 -4.30
CA TYR A 175 -17.19 8.82 -3.00
C TYR A 175 -17.41 7.30 -2.93
N LEU A 176 -16.37 6.52 -2.69
CA LEU A 176 -16.38 5.06 -2.65
C LEU A 176 -15.93 4.55 -1.27
N ILE A 177 -16.89 4.17 -0.44
CA ILE A 177 -16.65 3.79 0.96
C ILE A 177 -16.27 2.30 1.03
N SER A 178 -15.21 1.98 1.80
CA SER A 178 -14.67 0.62 1.95
C SER A 178 -15.60 -0.32 2.72
N GLY A 179 -15.44 -1.63 2.52
CA GLY A 179 -16.25 -2.67 3.16
C GLY A 179 -15.98 -2.90 4.65
N THR A 180 -16.54 -3.97 5.19
CA THR A 180 -16.21 -4.42 6.55
C THR A 180 -14.77 -4.93 6.57
N THR A 181 -13.99 -4.52 7.58
CA THR A 181 -12.55 -4.79 7.75
C THR A 181 -11.61 -4.26 6.65
N ASP A 182 -12.14 -3.74 5.55
CA ASP A 182 -11.35 -3.08 4.50
C ASP A 182 -10.86 -1.69 4.94
N THR A 183 -9.59 -1.42 4.67
CA THR A 183 -8.99 -0.09 4.82
C THR A 183 -9.32 0.83 3.64
N GLU A 184 -8.96 2.11 3.73
CA GLU A 184 -9.05 3.08 2.62
C GLU A 184 -8.25 2.65 1.37
N GLU A 185 -7.23 1.80 1.54
CA GLU A 185 -6.36 1.37 0.45
C GLU A 185 -6.98 0.29 -0.45
N VAL A 186 -8.06 -0.38 -0.02
CA VAL A 186 -8.51 -1.62 -0.70
C VAL A 186 -9.03 -1.35 -2.11
N TYR A 187 -9.78 -0.27 -2.34
CA TYR A 187 -10.21 0.13 -3.69
C TYR A 187 -9.03 0.39 -4.64
N PHE A 188 -7.92 0.90 -4.11
CA PHE A 188 -6.71 1.17 -4.88
C PHE A 188 -5.89 -0.10 -5.07
N LYS A 189 -5.50 -0.79 -4.00
CA LYS A 189 -4.56 -1.91 -4.05
C LYS A 189 -5.18 -3.20 -4.58
N VAL A 190 -6.43 -3.50 -4.21
CA VAL A 190 -7.16 -4.73 -4.59
C VAL A 190 -8.17 -4.43 -5.70
N GLY A 191 -8.94 -3.35 -5.56
CA GLY A 191 -9.92 -2.92 -6.54
C GLY A 191 -9.32 -2.32 -7.81
N LYS A 192 -8.04 -1.89 -7.79
CA LYS A 192 -7.35 -1.26 -8.93
C LYS A 192 -8.20 -0.18 -9.60
N MET A 193 -8.97 0.58 -8.81
CA MET A 193 -9.97 1.53 -9.31
C MET A 193 -9.34 2.59 -10.22
N ASN A 194 -8.11 2.99 -9.94
CA ASN A 194 -7.36 3.97 -10.71
C ASN A 194 -7.02 3.43 -12.10
N LEU A 195 -6.57 2.17 -12.20
CA LEU A 195 -6.23 1.57 -13.49
C LEU A 195 -7.47 1.32 -14.34
N ILE A 196 -8.57 0.88 -13.72
CA ILE A 196 -9.86 0.73 -14.41
C ILE A 196 -10.30 2.08 -14.98
N LEU A 197 -10.28 3.15 -14.17
CA LEU A 197 -10.72 4.46 -14.62
C LEU A 197 -9.77 5.08 -15.65
N ASP A 198 -8.45 4.99 -15.46
CA ASP A 198 -7.43 5.45 -16.42
C ASP A 198 -7.65 4.79 -17.79
N ASN A 199 -7.82 3.46 -17.81
CA ASN A 199 -8.08 2.70 -19.02
C ASN A 199 -9.38 3.14 -19.70
N LEU A 200 -10.46 3.32 -18.93
CA LEU A 200 -11.75 3.77 -19.47
C LEU A 200 -11.72 5.20 -20.00
N ILE A 201 -11.01 6.11 -19.33
CA ILE A 201 -10.81 7.49 -19.79
C ILE A 201 -10.00 7.50 -21.09
N ALA A 202 -8.90 6.74 -21.15
CA ALA A 202 -8.07 6.62 -22.34
C ALA A 202 -8.84 6.02 -23.54
N GLU A 203 -9.78 5.10 -23.28
CA GLU A 203 -10.67 4.53 -24.30
C GLU A 203 -11.88 5.42 -24.63
N GLY A 204 -12.06 6.57 -23.97
CA GLY A 204 -13.19 7.48 -24.16
C GLY A 204 -14.53 6.93 -23.65
N LYS A 205 -14.50 5.95 -22.75
CA LYS A 205 -15.68 5.21 -22.24
C LYS A 205 -16.15 5.69 -20.86
N ALA A 206 -15.37 6.50 -20.16
CA ALA A 206 -15.76 7.13 -18.90
C ALA A 206 -15.48 8.64 -18.94
N LYS A 207 -16.23 9.41 -18.14
CA LYS A 207 -15.91 10.81 -17.89
C LYS A 207 -14.73 10.91 -16.94
N GLU A 208 -13.91 11.94 -17.11
CA GLU A 208 -12.92 12.32 -16.10
C GLU A 208 -13.64 12.72 -14.81
N MET A 209 -13.21 12.16 -13.68
CA MET A 209 -13.82 12.38 -12.37
C MET A 209 -12.78 12.21 -11.25
N ILE A 210 -13.06 12.80 -10.10
CA ILE A 210 -12.31 12.58 -8.86
C ILE A 210 -12.96 11.40 -8.11
N LEU A 211 -12.14 10.49 -7.60
CA LEU A 211 -12.61 9.41 -6.72
C LEU A 211 -12.09 9.65 -5.30
N VAL A 212 -12.97 9.57 -4.30
CA VAL A 212 -12.62 9.75 -2.88
C VAL A 212 -12.87 8.45 -2.13
N LEU A 213 -11.84 7.90 -1.51
CA LEU A 213 -11.86 6.62 -0.80
C LEU A 213 -11.65 6.87 0.71
N PRO A 214 -12.72 7.12 1.48
CA PRO A 214 -12.61 7.20 2.92
C PRO A 214 -12.44 5.82 3.56
N TYR A 215 -11.75 5.80 4.70
CA TYR A 215 -11.76 4.62 5.57
C TYR A 215 -13.15 4.45 6.21
N GLY A 216 -13.81 3.31 5.96
CA GLY A 216 -15.18 3.05 6.42
C GLY A 216 -15.32 2.75 7.93
N ASN A 217 -14.21 2.62 8.68
CA ASN A 217 -14.18 2.29 10.11
C ASN A 217 -13.20 3.15 10.95
N PRO A 218 -13.29 4.49 10.89
CA PRO A 218 -12.29 5.36 11.49
C PRO A 218 -12.27 5.31 13.03
N THR A 219 -13.30 4.75 13.67
CA THR A 219 -13.32 4.48 15.12
C THR A 219 -12.24 3.49 15.56
N LEU A 220 -11.79 2.58 14.69
CA LEU A 220 -10.71 1.64 15.02
C LEU A 220 -9.42 2.40 15.35
N LEU A 221 -9.08 3.45 14.58
CA LEU A 221 -7.89 4.28 14.80
C LEU A 221 -7.92 4.98 16.16
N LYS A 222 -9.11 5.39 16.64
CA LYS A 222 -9.27 5.99 17.96
C LYS A 222 -9.00 4.98 19.06
N THR A 223 -9.46 3.73 18.91
CA THR A 223 -9.22 2.66 19.90
C THR A 223 -7.76 2.18 19.93
N GLU A 224 -7.03 2.33 18.83
CA GLU A 224 -5.57 2.12 18.77
C GLU A 224 -4.84 3.22 19.54
N ARG A 225 -5.25 4.49 19.37
CA ARG A 225 -4.56 5.67 19.94
C ARG A 225 -4.95 6.02 21.39
N GLN A 226 -6.12 5.57 21.87
CA GLN A 226 -6.64 5.90 23.21
C GLN A 226 -7.10 4.63 23.95
N PRO A 227 -6.23 3.98 24.74
CA PRO A 227 -6.50 2.66 25.32
C PRO A 227 -7.48 2.64 26.51
N SER A 228 -7.87 3.80 27.05
CA SER A 228 -8.74 3.88 28.23
C SER A 228 -10.23 3.68 27.94
N GLN A 229 -10.63 3.44 26.68
CA GLN A 229 -12.00 3.08 26.34
C GLN A 229 -12.04 1.61 25.90
N PRO A 230 -12.95 0.78 26.48
CA PRO A 230 -13.13 -0.57 26.00
C PRO A 230 -13.42 -0.51 24.50
N ALA A 231 -12.64 -1.26 23.70
CA ALA A 231 -13.03 -1.54 22.35
C ALA A 231 -14.43 -2.16 22.44
N GLY A 232 -15.45 -1.47 21.94
CA GLY A 232 -16.61 -2.19 21.44
C GLY A 232 -16.02 -3.22 20.47
N GLY A 233 -16.28 -4.51 20.69
CA GLY A 233 -15.81 -5.52 19.74
C GLY A 233 -16.28 -5.17 18.32
N PRO A 234 -15.93 -5.96 17.31
CA PRO A 234 -16.60 -5.91 16.01
C PRO A 234 -18.07 -6.40 16.11
N GLY A 235 -18.77 -6.06 17.19
CA GLY A 235 -20.19 -6.16 17.30
C GLY A 235 -20.81 -5.12 16.40
N MET A 236 -21.53 -5.57 15.38
CA MET A 236 -22.56 -4.82 14.67
C MET A 236 -23.78 -4.48 15.56
N GLY A 237 -23.54 -4.26 16.85
CA GLY A 237 -24.50 -3.73 17.81
C GLY A 237 -24.73 -2.26 17.52
N GLY A 238 -25.34 -1.98 16.37
CA GLY A 238 -25.69 -0.66 15.91
C GLY A 238 -25.17 -0.38 14.50
N PHE A 239 -26.08 -0.34 13.54
CA PHE A 239 -26.00 0.54 12.38
C PHE A 239 -26.02 2.02 12.82
N GLY A 240 -25.19 2.37 13.81
CA GLY A 240 -25.23 3.58 14.63
C GLY A 240 -24.91 3.26 16.10
N MET A 241 -23.99 4.06 16.66
CA MET A 241 -23.82 4.31 18.10
C MET A 241 -23.06 3.26 18.94
N GLY A 242 -21.72 3.33 18.84
CA GLY A 242 -20.83 3.06 19.95
C GLY A 242 -19.81 4.19 20.06
N GLY A 243 -19.99 5.13 21.01
CA GLY A 243 -19.00 6.16 21.34
C GLY A 243 -19.24 7.59 20.83
N GLY A 244 -20.49 7.99 20.57
CA GLY A 244 -20.83 9.39 20.20
C GLY A 244 -20.38 9.83 18.79
N TYR A 245 -19.50 9.07 18.13
CA TYR A 245 -19.08 9.31 16.76
C TYR A 245 -20.17 8.90 15.75
N ASN A 246 -20.45 9.80 14.80
CA ASN A 246 -21.37 9.56 13.70
C ASN A 246 -20.65 9.75 12.37
N PHE A 247 -20.37 8.63 11.68
CA PHE A 247 -19.68 8.63 10.39
C PHE A 247 -20.40 9.47 9.32
N ASN A 248 -21.74 9.53 9.31
CA ASN A 248 -22.48 10.34 8.34
C ASN A 248 -22.24 11.83 8.58
N SER A 249 -22.33 12.28 9.83
CA SER A 249 -22.03 13.68 10.18
C SER A 249 -20.59 14.03 9.84
N ASP A 250 -19.62 13.19 10.23
CA ASP A 250 -18.21 13.40 9.92
C ASP A 250 -17.94 13.46 8.41
N PHE A 251 -18.57 12.57 7.65
CA PHE A 251 -18.49 12.56 6.19
C PHE A 251 -18.99 13.87 5.58
N ILE A 252 -20.18 14.33 5.98
CA ILE A 252 -20.83 15.52 5.41
C ILE A 252 -20.20 16.83 5.90
N GLU A 253 -19.77 16.88 7.16
CA GLU A 253 -19.35 18.12 7.82
C GLU A 253 -17.82 18.30 7.80
N CYS A 254 -17.05 17.21 7.71
CA CYS A 254 -15.58 17.26 7.72
C CYS A 254 -14.99 16.82 6.37
N LEU A 255 -15.23 15.57 5.97
CA LEU A 255 -14.57 14.99 4.79
C LEU A 255 -14.97 15.70 3.48
N MET A 256 -16.27 15.85 3.22
CA MET A 256 -16.74 16.43 1.97
C MET A 256 -16.26 17.89 1.80
N PRO A 257 -16.40 18.80 2.80
CA PRO A 257 -15.82 20.14 2.71
C PRO A 257 -14.30 20.16 2.57
N PHE A 258 -13.60 19.21 3.21
CA PHE A 258 -12.16 19.07 3.03
C PHE A 258 -11.80 18.75 1.58
N VAL A 259 -12.52 17.83 0.92
CA VAL A 259 -12.28 17.52 -0.50
C VAL A 259 -12.56 18.74 -1.38
N GLU A 260 -13.69 19.41 -1.18
CA GLU A 260 -14.09 20.58 -1.97
C GLU A 260 -13.15 21.77 -1.83
N LYS A 261 -12.49 21.89 -0.67
CA LYS A 261 -11.49 22.93 -0.43
C LYS A 261 -10.16 22.63 -1.11
N ASN A 262 -9.76 21.37 -1.18
CA ASN A 262 -8.41 20.96 -1.59
C ASN A 262 -8.34 20.43 -3.03
N TYR A 263 -9.47 20.17 -3.68
CA TYR A 263 -9.54 19.68 -5.05
C TYR A 263 -10.52 20.49 -5.91
N ARG A 264 -10.31 20.49 -7.22
CA ARG A 264 -11.15 21.20 -8.19
C ARG A 264 -12.42 20.39 -8.46
N THR A 265 -13.41 20.54 -7.61
CA THR A 265 -14.67 19.78 -7.65
C THR A 265 -15.82 20.62 -8.22
N ILE A 266 -16.83 19.94 -8.79
CA ILE A 266 -18.14 20.54 -9.11
C ILE A 266 -19.09 20.18 -7.96
N ASN A 267 -19.62 21.20 -7.29
CA ASN A 267 -20.20 21.09 -5.95
C ASN A 267 -21.73 21.10 -5.91
N ASP A 268 -22.37 20.41 -6.85
CA ASP A 268 -23.82 20.21 -6.90
C ASP A 268 -24.19 18.71 -6.92
N ALA A 269 -25.47 18.39 -6.71
CA ALA A 269 -25.94 17.01 -6.69
C ALA A 269 -25.74 16.28 -8.02
N ASP A 270 -25.84 16.98 -9.15
CA ASP A 270 -25.72 16.44 -10.51
C ASP A 270 -24.27 16.08 -10.88
N HIS A 271 -23.31 16.41 -10.02
CA HIS A 271 -21.89 16.08 -10.19
C HIS A 271 -21.29 15.39 -8.96
N ARG A 272 -22.13 14.94 -8.02
CA ARG A 272 -21.70 14.15 -6.87
C ARG A 272 -22.35 12.77 -6.87
N GLY A 273 -21.52 11.76 -6.72
CA GLY A 273 -21.92 10.37 -6.54
C GLY A 273 -21.39 9.78 -5.23
N ILE A 274 -22.12 8.81 -4.69
CA ILE A 274 -21.72 8.10 -3.49
C ILE A 274 -22.09 6.62 -3.60
N GLY A 275 -21.20 5.76 -3.13
CA GLY A 275 -21.41 4.33 -3.09
C GLY A 275 -20.36 3.61 -2.28
N GLY A 276 -20.38 2.29 -2.34
CA GLY A 276 -19.40 1.49 -1.63
C GLY A 276 -19.63 -0.01 -1.74
N PHE A 277 -18.71 -0.78 -1.17
CA PHE A 277 -18.75 -2.24 -1.17
C PHE A 277 -19.25 -2.73 0.19
N SER A 278 -20.17 -3.69 0.23
CA SER A 278 -20.61 -4.31 1.49
C SER A 278 -21.12 -3.27 2.52
N ARG A 279 -20.55 -3.21 3.74
CA ARG A 279 -20.84 -2.15 4.73
C ARG A 279 -20.69 -0.75 4.16
N GLY A 280 -19.66 -0.49 3.35
CA GLY A 280 -19.46 0.80 2.69
C GLY A 280 -20.58 1.13 1.71
N GLY A 281 -21.14 0.13 1.03
CA GLY A 281 -22.32 0.31 0.16
C GLY A 281 -23.57 0.68 0.95
N ASN A 282 -23.74 0.08 2.14
CA ASN A 282 -24.83 0.41 3.04
C ASN A 282 -24.67 1.85 3.57
N GLN A 283 -23.46 2.22 4.01
CA GLN A 283 -23.13 3.59 4.44
C GLN A 283 -23.38 4.58 3.31
N GLY A 284 -22.89 4.30 2.10
CA GLY A 284 -23.04 5.17 0.93
C GLY A 284 -24.49 5.39 0.53
N LEU A 285 -25.28 4.33 0.42
CA LEU A 285 -26.73 4.43 0.15
C LEU A 285 -27.46 5.20 1.25
N SER A 286 -27.13 4.95 2.53
CA SER A 286 -27.77 5.61 3.66
C SER A 286 -27.50 7.12 3.68
N ILE A 287 -26.24 7.52 3.41
CA ILE A 287 -25.83 8.93 3.33
C ILE A 287 -26.49 9.59 2.12
N GLY A 288 -26.38 8.98 0.94
CA GLY A 288 -26.91 9.52 -0.32
C GLY A 288 -28.42 9.69 -0.31
N LEU A 289 -29.19 8.66 0.09
CA LEU A 289 -30.65 8.74 0.15
C LEU A 289 -31.17 9.69 1.23
N SER A 290 -30.36 10.03 2.24
CA SER A 290 -30.70 11.04 3.25
C SER A 290 -30.33 12.46 2.82
N ASN A 291 -29.60 12.61 1.71
CA ASN A 291 -29.04 13.88 1.23
C ASN A 291 -29.15 14.00 -0.31
N LEU A 292 -30.35 13.77 -0.86
CA LEU A 292 -30.59 13.90 -2.32
C LEU A 292 -30.45 15.35 -2.84
N ASP A 293 -30.32 16.34 -1.95
CA ASP A 293 -29.88 17.70 -2.27
C ASP A 293 -28.37 17.79 -2.58
N LYS A 294 -27.59 16.77 -2.19
CA LYS A 294 -26.13 16.72 -2.35
C LYS A 294 -25.66 15.64 -3.30
N PHE A 295 -26.42 14.57 -3.50
CA PHE A 295 -26.04 13.41 -4.34
C PHE A 295 -27.17 13.03 -5.31
N SER A 296 -26.80 12.78 -6.56
CA SER A 296 -27.74 12.24 -7.57
C SER A 296 -27.27 10.92 -8.20
N PHE A 297 -26.02 10.50 -7.95
CA PHE A 297 -25.50 9.20 -8.38
C PHE A 297 -25.29 8.31 -7.16
N LEU A 298 -26.05 7.21 -7.09
CA LEU A 298 -26.01 6.26 -5.97
C LEU A 298 -25.57 4.90 -6.51
N CYS A 299 -24.47 4.35 -5.98
CA CYS A 299 -23.96 3.04 -6.38
C CYS A 299 -23.90 2.08 -5.19
N SER A 300 -24.32 0.84 -5.41
CA SER A 300 -24.26 -0.23 -4.43
C SER A 300 -23.50 -1.43 -4.98
N TYR A 301 -22.40 -1.82 -4.33
CA TYR A 301 -21.60 -2.98 -4.71
C TYR A 301 -21.72 -4.04 -3.61
N SER A 302 -22.35 -5.18 -3.91
CA SER A 302 -22.69 -6.22 -2.94
C SER A 302 -23.30 -5.67 -1.64
N SER A 303 -24.39 -4.91 -1.73
CA SER A 303 -24.94 -4.24 -0.56
C SER A 303 -26.43 -3.91 -0.69
N PHE A 304 -26.98 -3.42 0.42
CA PHE A 304 -28.36 -2.95 0.56
C PHE A 304 -28.43 -1.92 1.69
N THR A 305 -29.55 -1.20 1.80
CA THR A 305 -29.85 -0.40 2.99
C THR A 305 -31.30 -0.50 3.39
N GLN A 306 -31.64 0.06 4.55
CA GLN A 306 -33.01 0.17 5.03
C GLN A 306 -33.72 1.33 4.35
N ILE A 307 -34.94 1.08 3.88
CA ILE A 307 -35.86 2.12 3.41
C ILE A 307 -36.57 2.70 4.63
N ARG A 308 -36.44 4.01 4.85
CA ARG A 308 -37.12 4.68 5.96
C ARG A 308 -38.61 4.88 5.64
N PRO A 309 -39.51 4.87 6.65
CA PRO A 309 -40.91 5.19 6.44
C PRO A 309 -41.07 6.55 5.74
N GLY A 310 -41.89 6.61 4.69
CA GLY A 310 -42.14 7.83 3.92
C GLY A 310 -41.06 8.21 2.90
N GLN A 311 -39.94 7.48 2.84
CA GLN A 311 -38.78 7.87 2.02
C GLN A 311 -39.08 7.89 0.51
N PHE A 312 -39.98 7.02 0.05
CA PHE A 312 -40.33 6.85 -1.36
C PHE A 312 -41.83 7.04 -1.64
N ASP A 313 -42.57 7.72 -0.75
CA ASP A 313 -44.00 7.97 -0.94
C ASP A 313 -44.29 8.81 -2.20
N ASP A 314 -43.34 9.66 -2.62
CA ASP A 314 -43.37 10.39 -3.89
C ASP A 314 -42.19 9.95 -4.79
N ALA A 315 -42.43 8.86 -5.52
CA ALA A 315 -41.44 8.25 -6.39
C ALA A 315 -41.00 9.17 -7.53
N ASP A 316 -41.90 9.99 -8.07
CA ASP A 316 -41.58 10.92 -9.16
C ASP A 316 -40.64 12.04 -8.67
N ALA A 317 -40.90 12.58 -7.47
CA ALA A 317 -39.99 13.56 -6.85
C ALA A 317 -38.62 12.96 -6.57
N VAL A 318 -38.54 11.71 -6.10
CA VAL A 318 -37.25 11.02 -5.85
C VAL A 318 -36.51 10.75 -7.15
N ASN A 319 -37.19 10.17 -8.15
CA ASN A 319 -36.62 9.90 -9.47
C ASN A 319 -36.17 11.19 -10.20
N SER A 320 -36.78 12.34 -9.90
CA SER A 320 -36.35 13.61 -10.50
C SER A 320 -34.95 14.05 -10.00
N LYS A 321 -34.61 13.68 -8.76
CA LYS A 321 -33.35 14.04 -8.07
C LYS A 321 -32.22 13.03 -8.28
N ILE A 322 -32.56 11.77 -8.59
CA ILE A 322 -31.56 10.73 -8.83
C ILE A 322 -31.30 10.62 -10.33
N ARG A 323 -30.04 10.81 -10.74
CA ARG A 323 -29.59 10.62 -12.12
C ARG A 323 -29.20 9.17 -12.39
N LEU A 324 -28.62 8.50 -11.40
CA LEU A 324 -28.26 7.09 -11.48
C LEU A 324 -28.49 6.43 -10.13
N PHE A 325 -29.24 5.34 -10.12
CA PHE A 325 -29.23 4.36 -9.04
C PHE A 325 -28.73 3.05 -9.62
N TRP A 326 -27.53 2.62 -9.22
CA TRP A 326 -26.87 1.43 -9.77
C TRP A 326 -26.60 0.42 -8.64
N SER A 327 -26.96 -0.85 -8.86
CA SER A 327 -26.81 -1.90 -7.85
C SER A 327 -26.25 -3.19 -8.46
N GLY A 328 -25.15 -3.70 -7.91
CA GLY A 328 -24.51 -4.94 -8.31
C GLY A 328 -24.43 -5.95 -7.17
N ILE A 329 -24.75 -7.22 -7.43
CA ILE A 329 -24.67 -8.31 -6.45
C ILE A 329 -24.41 -9.67 -7.13
N GLY A 330 -23.55 -10.50 -6.54
CA GLY A 330 -23.40 -11.90 -6.98
C GLY A 330 -24.58 -12.76 -6.51
N VAL A 331 -25.09 -13.67 -7.34
CA VAL A 331 -26.21 -14.56 -6.94
C VAL A 331 -25.80 -15.59 -5.89
N ASP A 332 -24.50 -15.81 -5.73
CA ASP A 332 -23.82 -16.64 -4.74
C ASP A 332 -23.30 -15.83 -3.53
N ASP A 333 -23.56 -14.51 -3.49
CA ASP A 333 -23.19 -13.64 -2.38
C ASP A 333 -24.10 -13.88 -1.16
N PHE A 334 -23.51 -13.86 0.05
CA PHE A 334 -24.28 -13.99 1.29
C PHE A 334 -25.23 -12.82 1.57
N LEU A 335 -25.11 -11.72 0.84
CA LEU A 335 -26.01 -10.58 0.84
C LEU A 335 -27.04 -10.60 -0.29
N TYR A 336 -27.05 -11.63 -1.15
CA TYR A 336 -27.94 -11.69 -2.30
C TYR A 336 -29.41 -11.53 -1.90
N GLY A 337 -29.89 -12.28 -0.91
CA GLY A 337 -31.29 -12.21 -0.48
C GLY A 337 -31.69 -10.81 -0.03
N ASN A 338 -30.88 -10.18 0.83
CA ASN A 338 -31.14 -8.82 1.31
C ASN A 338 -31.08 -7.76 0.20
N SER A 339 -30.13 -7.89 -0.72
CA SER A 339 -29.96 -6.96 -1.85
C SER A 339 -31.09 -7.10 -2.86
N LYS A 340 -31.51 -8.33 -3.15
CA LYS A 340 -32.68 -8.65 -3.98
C LYS A 340 -33.96 -8.07 -3.38
N ASP A 341 -34.19 -8.23 -2.08
CA ASP A 341 -35.37 -7.66 -1.40
C ASP A 341 -35.38 -6.13 -1.48
N PHE A 342 -34.22 -5.50 -1.30
CA PHE A 342 -34.08 -4.05 -1.45
C PHE A 342 -34.38 -3.58 -2.88
N MET A 343 -33.79 -4.24 -3.89
CA MET A 343 -34.07 -3.93 -5.31
C MET A 343 -35.55 -4.14 -5.67
N THR A 344 -36.16 -5.21 -5.14
CA THR A 344 -37.60 -5.47 -5.30
C THR A 344 -38.43 -4.35 -4.68
N ALA A 345 -38.04 -3.87 -3.50
CA ALA A 345 -38.71 -2.74 -2.86
C ALA A 345 -38.58 -1.46 -3.70
N LEU A 346 -37.40 -1.16 -4.25
CA LEU A 346 -37.22 -0.03 -5.18
C LEU A 346 -38.18 -0.14 -6.38
N ASP A 347 -38.27 -1.31 -7.00
CA ASP A 347 -39.17 -1.54 -8.13
C ASP A 347 -40.65 -1.37 -7.74
N ASN A 348 -41.05 -1.86 -6.57
CA ASN A 348 -42.42 -1.71 -6.04
C ASN A 348 -42.79 -0.25 -5.73
N TYR A 349 -41.83 0.56 -5.29
CA TYR A 349 -42.00 2.01 -5.11
C TYR A 349 -41.88 2.78 -6.43
N GLY A 350 -41.55 2.13 -7.55
CA GLY A 350 -41.34 2.82 -8.84
C GLY A 350 -40.04 3.63 -8.91
N ILE A 351 -39.05 3.34 -8.06
CA ILE A 351 -37.75 3.99 -8.08
C ILE A 351 -36.89 3.38 -9.19
N LYS A 352 -36.46 4.21 -10.14
CA LYS A 352 -35.64 3.80 -11.28
C LYS A 352 -34.26 3.37 -10.82
N ASN A 353 -33.86 2.16 -11.18
CA ASN A 353 -32.56 1.61 -10.83
C ASN A 353 -32.05 0.62 -11.88
N ILE A 354 -30.73 0.61 -12.08
CA ILE A 354 -30.00 -0.33 -12.93
C ILE A 354 -29.44 -1.42 -12.02
N LYS A 355 -29.69 -2.68 -12.38
CA LYS A 355 -29.27 -3.87 -11.62
C LYS A 355 -28.26 -4.66 -12.43
N GLU A 356 -27.27 -5.22 -11.77
CA GLU A 356 -26.28 -6.11 -12.36
C GLU A 356 -26.10 -7.34 -11.46
N PHE A 357 -26.15 -8.53 -12.06
CA PHE A 357 -25.99 -9.79 -11.35
C PHE A 357 -24.83 -10.60 -11.93
N THR A 358 -24.04 -11.23 -11.07
CA THR A 358 -22.93 -12.11 -11.47
C THR A 358 -23.07 -13.49 -10.81
N TYR A 359 -22.42 -14.49 -11.39
CA TYR A 359 -22.54 -15.89 -10.93
C TYR A 359 -21.24 -16.70 -11.06
N ASP A 360 -20.19 -16.09 -11.60
CA ASP A 360 -18.92 -16.72 -11.98
C ASP A 360 -17.71 -16.03 -11.32
N LYS A 361 -17.96 -15.20 -10.30
CA LYS A 361 -16.96 -14.30 -9.67
C LYS A 361 -16.96 -14.41 -8.15
N PHE A 362 -17.37 -15.58 -7.64
CA PHE A 362 -17.24 -15.98 -6.23
C PHE A 362 -18.01 -15.08 -5.24
N GLY A 363 -19.19 -14.58 -5.59
CA GLY A 363 -20.06 -13.85 -4.66
C GLY A 363 -19.43 -12.58 -4.09
N HIS A 364 -19.18 -12.57 -2.78
CA HIS A 364 -18.77 -11.38 -2.04
C HIS A 364 -17.26 -11.08 -2.16
N THR A 365 -16.76 -10.84 -3.36
CA THR A 365 -15.32 -10.66 -3.61
C THR A 365 -14.98 -9.42 -4.42
N TRP A 366 -13.71 -9.02 -4.34
CA TRP A 366 -13.19 -7.90 -5.10
C TRP A 366 -13.10 -8.17 -6.62
N MET A 367 -13.20 -9.43 -7.07
CA MET A 367 -13.36 -9.76 -8.48
C MET A 367 -14.67 -9.17 -9.04
N ASN A 368 -15.74 -9.33 -8.26
CA ASN A 368 -17.04 -8.72 -8.54
C ASN A 368 -16.99 -7.19 -8.41
N ALA A 369 -16.36 -6.67 -7.36
CA ALA A 369 -16.21 -5.23 -7.20
C ALA A 369 -15.49 -4.57 -8.40
N ARG A 370 -14.39 -5.16 -8.90
CA ARG A 370 -13.69 -4.67 -10.11
C ARG A 370 -14.60 -4.63 -11.34
N TYR A 371 -15.35 -5.70 -11.57
CA TYR A 371 -16.31 -5.77 -12.66
C TYR A 371 -17.37 -4.68 -12.56
N TRP A 372 -17.93 -4.46 -11.38
CA TRP A 372 -18.96 -3.44 -11.16
C TRP A 372 -18.42 -2.00 -11.21
N LEU A 373 -17.17 -1.78 -10.80
CA LEU A 373 -16.49 -0.49 -11.00
C LEU A 373 -16.39 -0.19 -12.50
N ASP A 374 -15.95 -1.14 -13.34
CA ASP A 374 -15.94 -0.95 -14.81
C ASP A 374 -17.34 -0.57 -15.35
N LYS A 375 -18.38 -1.31 -14.95
CA LYS A 375 -19.76 -1.05 -15.41
C LYS A 375 -20.28 0.31 -14.97
N SER A 376 -20.16 0.63 -13.69
CA SER A 376 -20.69 1.87 -13.14
C SER A 376 -19.90 3.11 -13.61
N PHE A 377 -18.57 3.04 -13.72
CA PHE A 377 -17.74 4.16 -14.19
C PHE A 377 -18.07 4.59 -15.63
N ARG A 378 -18.55 3.68 -16.48
CA ARG A 378 -19.04 4.00 -17.83
C ARG A 378 -20.28 4.89 -17.82
N LEU A 379 -21.07 4.85 -16.75
CA LEU A 379 -22.36 5.54 -16.61
C LEU A 379 -22.28 6.79 -15.73
N LEU A 380 -21.36 6.82 -14.76
CA LEU A 380 -21.19 7.96 -13.86
C LEU A 380 -20.97 9.25 -14.63
N PHE A 381 -21.79 10.26 -14.29
CA PHE A 381 -21.75 11.63 -14.85
C PHE A 381 -21.94 11.71 -16.38
N GLN A 382 -22.47 10.66 -16.99
CA GLN A 382 -22.93 10.70 -18.39
C GLN A 382 -24.25 11.46 -18.53
N ASP A 383 -24.58 11.79 -19.78
CA ASP A 383 -25.87 12.36 -20.12
C ASP A 383 -27.01 11.39 -19.78
N ARG A 384 -28.17 11.94 -19.40
CA ARG A 384 -29.33 11.14 -18.99
C ARG A 384 -29.76 10.15 -20.07
N ASP A 385 -29.61 10.50 -21.35
CA ASP A 385 -29.98 9.60 -22.45
C ASP A 385 -29.09 8.36 -22.53
N VAL A 386 -27.79 8.51 -22.24
CA VAL A 386 -26.85 7.38 -22.15
C VAL A 386 -27.23 6.47 -20.98
N ILE A 387 -27.51 7.06 -19.81
CA ILE A 387 -27.90 6.31 -18.61
C ILE A 387 -29.23 5.59 -18.82
N ASN A 388 -30.25 6.27 -19.37
CA ASN A 388 -31.57 5.70 -19.60
C ASN A 388 -31.59 4.63 -20.70
N ALA A 389 -30.59 4.62 -21.59
CA ALA A 389 -30.45 3.58 -22.60
C ALA A 389 -29.89 2.27 -22.04
N GLU A 390 -29.24 2.30 -20.87
CA GLU A 390 -28.73 1.12 -20.20
C GLU A 390 -29.88 0.30 -19.61
N LYS A 391 -30.01 -0.96 -20.05
CA LYS A 391 -31.16 -1.80 -19.71
C LYS A 391 -31.00 -2.58 -18.42
N GLY A 392 -29.78 -2.69 -17.89
CA GLY A 392 -29.48 -3.52 -16.72
C GLY A 392 -30.00 -4.95 -16.88
N MET A 393 -30.12 -5.65 -15.75
CA MET A 393 -30.71 -6.98 -15.67
C MET A 393 -32.02 -6.95 -14.87
N SER A 394 -32.91 -7.89 -15.15
CA SER A 394 -34.13 -8.13 -14.39
C SER A 394 -33.90 -9.10 -13.23
N LEU A 395 -34.78 -9.03 -12.22
CA LEU A 395 -34.79 -10.00 -11.11
C LEU A 395 -35.13 -11.42 -11.59
N GLU A 396 -35.90 -11.55 -12.68
CA GLU A 396 -36.20 -12.85 -13.31
C GLU A 396 -34.94 -13.47 -13.93
N GLU A 397 -34.11 -12.67 -14.60
CA GLU A 397 -32.82 -13.12 -15.13
C GLU A 397 -31.88 -13.56 -14.01
N ALA A 398 -31.81 -12.81 -12.90
CA ALA A 398 -31.02 -13.20 -11.73
C ALA A 398 -31.44 -14.55 -11.14
N GLU A 399 -32.75 -14.77 -11.00
CA GLU A 399 -33.29 -16.02 -10.46
C GLU A 399 -33.05 -17.20 -11.40
N LYS A 400 -33.19 -16.99 -12.71
CA LYS A 400 -32.87 -18.01 -13.71
C LYS A 400 -31.40 -18.44 -13.62
N VAL A 401 -30.48 -17.48 -13.56
CA VAL A 401 -29.05 -17.73 -13.42
C VAL A 401 -28.75 -18.50 -12.13
N ARG A 402 -29.38 -18.12 -11.00
CA ARG A 402 -29.21 -18.78 -9.70
C ARG A 402 -29.72 -20.23 -9.71
N GLN A 403 -30.79 -20.52 -10.43
CA GLN A 403 -31.32 -21.88 -10.57
C GLN A 403 -30.41 -22.77 -11.42
N GLU A 404 -29.77 -22.20 -12.45
CA GLU A 404 -28.87 -22.89 -13.38
C GLU A 404 -27.48 -23.18 -12.78
N SER A 405 -26.99 -22.39 -11.82
CA SER A 405 -25.64 -22.51 -11.22
C SER A 405 -25.47 -23.62 -10.16
N ALA A 406 -26.36 -24.63 -10.15
CA ALA A 406 -26.42 -25.78 -9.24
C ALA A 406 -26.89 -25.53 -7.78
N ALA A 407 -28.14 -25.93 -7.55
CA ALA A 407 -28.70 -26.59 -6.35
C ALA A 407 -28.66 -25.87 -4.98
N GLY A 408 -29.74 -25.15 -4.68
CA GLY A 408 -30.49 -25.39 -3.43
C GLY A 408 -29.82 -25.08 -2.10
N SER A 409 -29.10 -23.96 -1.98
CA SER A 409 -28.77 -23.41 -0.65
C SER A 409 -29.91 -22.50 -0.15
N GLU A 410 -30.15 -22.54 1.16
CA GLU A 410 -31.00 -21.58 1.88
C GLU A 410 -30.74 -20.16 1.37
N GLU A 411 -31.79 -19.31 1.35
CA GLU A 411 -31.68 -17.93 0.89
C GLU A 411 -30.48 -17.23 1.56
N SER A 412 -29.46 -16.90 0.76
CA SER A 412 -28.18 -16.36 1.22
C SER A 412 -28.42 -14.96 1.79
N ARG A 413 -28.58 -14.90 3.12
CA ARG A 413 -28.92 -13.69 3.87
C ARG A 413 -27.95 -13.47 5.01
N LEU A 414 -27.76 -12.20 5.34
CA LEU A 414 -27.00 -11.80 6.52
C LEU A 414 -27.79 -12.14 7.79
N THR A 415 -27.38 -13.19 8.50
CA THR A 415 -27.98 -13.59 9.78
C THR A 415 -27.02 -13.30 10.94
N PRO A 416 -27.51 -13.13 12.19
CA PRO A 416 -26.62 -12.99 13.36
C PRO A 416 -25.61 -14.13 13.50
N ARG A 417 -26.00 -15.36 13.16
CA ARG A 417 -25.12 -16.53 13.17
C ARG A 417 -24.03 -16.43 12.11
N LEU A 418 -24.40 -16.10 10.87
CA LEU A 418 -23.44 -15.93 9.77
C LEU A 418 -22.48 -14.77 10.05
N MET A 419 -22.99 -13.67 10.61
CA MET A 419 -22.20 -12.53 11.06
C MET A 419 -21.12 -12.94 12.06
N GLY A 420 -21.49 -13.70 13.10
CA GLY A 420 -20.54 -14.19 14.09
C GLY A 420 -19.44 -15.11 13.50
N SER A 421 -19.72 -15.81 12.41
CA SER A 421 -18.72 -16.63 11.71
C SER A 421 -17.81 -15.85 10.74
N LEU A 422 -18.33 -14.81 10.08
CA LEU A 422 -17.55 -14.01 9.13
C LEU A 422 -16.64 -12.99 9.82
N PHE A 423 -17.07 -12.49 10.97
CA PHE A 423 -16.36 -11.47 11.75
C PHE A 423 -16.24 -11.90 13.21
N PRO A 424 -15.47 -12.97 13.51
CA PRO A 424 -15.26 -13.41 14.89
C PRO A 424 -14.62 -12.28 15.71
N ALA A 425 -14.94 -12.21 17.00
CA ALA A 425 -14.28 -11.27 17.90
C ALA A 425 -12.79 -11.62 18.02
N GLY A 426 -11.94 -10.90 17.28
CA GLY A 426 -10.50 -11.04 17.34
C GLY A 426 -9.92 -10.56 18.68
N VAL A 427 -8.66 -10.93 18.93
CA VAL A 427 -7.89 -10.36 20.04
C VAL A 427 -7.34 -8.99 19.64
N LYS A 428 -7.36 -8.01 20.55
CA LYS A 428 -6.71 -6.72 20.30
C LYS A 428 -5.19 -6.90 20.36
N SER A 429 -4.52 -6.70 19.22
CA SER A 429 -3.06 -6.77 19.10
C SER A 429 -2.55 -5.86 17.96
N PRO A 430 -1.52 -5.03 18.21
CA PRO A 430 -0.95 -4.74 19.52
C PRO A 430 -1.92 -3.88 20.36
N GLU A 431 -1.85 -4.00 21.69
CA GLU A 431 -2.55 -3.09 22.61
C GLU A 431 -1.54 -2.17 23.31
N TYR A 432 -1.67 -0.87 23.09
CA TYR A 432 -0.85 0.15 23.73
C TYR A 432 -1.38 0.46 25.13
N ASN A 433 -0.54 0.42 26.15
CA ASN A 433 -0.91 0.66 27.55
C ASN A 433 -0.54 2.10 27.96
N ALA A 434 -1.24 2.62 28.98
CA ALA A 434 -1.05 3.99 29.45
C ALA A 434 0.35 4.28 30.02
N ASP A 435 1.11 3.25 30.41
CA ASP A 435 2.48 3.37 30.94
C ASP A 435 3.57 3.29 29.84
N GLY A 436 3.17 3.30 28.57
CA GLY A 436 4.06 3.17 27.41
C GLY A 436 4.47 1.73 27.09
N SER A 437 3.98 0.73 27.83
CA SER A 437 4.15 -0.67 27.45
C SER A 437 3.15 -1.08 26.36
N VAL A 438 3.43 -2.19 25.69
CA VAL A 438 2.58 -2.77 24.64
C VAL A 438 2.33 -4.24 24.94
N THR A 439 1.07 -4.64 24.91
CA THR A 439 0.66 -6.04 25.02
C THR A 439 0.36 -6.61 23.63
N PHE A 440 1.16 -7.58 23.22
CA PHE A 440 0.96 -8.33 21.98
C PHE A 440 0.10 -9.57 22.27
N ARG A 441 -0.86 -9.88 21.38
CA ARG A 441 -1.74 -11.05 21.54
C ARG A 441 -1.89 -11.85 20.25
N CYS A 442 -1.89 -13.16 20.39
CA CYS A 442 -2.07 -14.09 19.29
C CYS A 442 -3.04 -15.22 19.69
N GLN A 443 -4.13 -15.41 18.95
CA GLN A 443 -5.04 -16.53 19.15
C GLN A 443 -4.47 -17.79 18.47
N ALA A 444 -3.95 -18.73 19.26
CA ALA A 444 -3.37 -19.98 18.75
C ALA A 444 -3.61 -21.14 19.74
N PRO A 445 -4.86 -21.63 19.87
CA PRO A 445 -5.24 -22.60 20.90
C PRO A 445 -4.58 -23.97 20.71
N ALA A 446 -4.22 -24.34 19.48
CA ALA A 446 -3.51 -25.59 19.19
C ALA A 446 -1.99 -25.49 19.38
N ALA A 447 -1.43 -24.28 19.46
CA ALA A 447 0.02 -24.09 19.52
C ALA A 447 0.60 -24.61 20.83
N THR A 448 1.84 -25.08 20.77
CA THR A 448 2.63 -25.51 21.92
C THR A 448 3.61 -24.45 22.39
N GLU A 449 4.06 -23.59 21.48
CA GLU A 449 4.93 -22.45 21.73
C GLU A 449 4.53 -21.27 20.85
N VAL A 450 4.50 -20.07 21.44
CA VAL A 450 4.47 -18.82 20.69
C VAL A 450 5.56 -17.90 21.21
N LEU A 451 6.38 -17.39 20.29
CA LEU A 451 7.43 -16.42 20.57
C LEU A 451 7.08 -15.08 19.89
N LEU A 452 7.39 -13.97 20.57
CA LEU A 452 7.41 -12.64 19.98
C LEU A 452 8.81 -12.35 19.44
N GLU A 453 8.90 -12.02 18.15
CA GLU A 453 10.06 -11.40 17.52
C GLU A 453 9.75 -9.91 17.35
N CYS A 454 10.53 -9.01 17.93
CA CYS A 454 10.25 -7.59 17.90
C CYS A 454 11.54 -6.78 17.98
N GLN A 455 11.65 -5.70 17.20
CA GLN A 455 12.84 -4.83 17.21
C GLN A 455 13.12 -4.15 18.58
N MET A 456 12.17 -4.17 19.51
CA MET A 456 12.37 -3.68 20.88
C MET A 456 13.43 -4.47 21.68
N PHE A 457 13.81 -5.67 21.24
CA PHE A 457 14.81 -6.49 21.92
C PHE A 457 15.48 -7.48 20.95
N SER A 458 16.66 -7.97 21.32
CA SER A 458 17.37 -8.97 20.51
C SER A 458 16.72 -10.36 20.59
N GLY A 459 16.61 -11.04 19.45
CA GLY A 459 16.09 -12.40 19.36
C GLY A 459 14.59 -12.47 19.58
N THR A 460 14.13 -13.54 20.25
CA THR A 460 12.72 -13.82 20.47
C THR A 460 12.43 -14.02 21.95
N ARG A 461 11.22 -13.66 22.41
CA ARG A 461 10.76 -13.89 23.79
C ARG A 461 9.52 -14.78 23.82
N PRO A 462 9.42 -15.76 24.73
CA PRO A 462 8.23 -16.60 24.85
C PRO A 462 7.02 -15.80 25.32
N MET A 463 5.85 -16.17 24.82
CA MET A 463 4.54 -15.64 25.23
C MET A 463 3.85 -16.62 26.18
N GLU A 464 2.91 -16.14 26.98
CA GLU A 464 2.12 -16.95 27.92
C GLU A 464 0.72 -17.24 27.37
N LYS A 465 0.30 -18.51 27.40
CA LYS A 465 -1.02 -18.95 26.94
C LYS A 465 -2.04 -18.94 28.08
N ASP A 466 -3.20 -18.32 27.86
CA ASP A 466 -4.34 -18.36 28.78
C ASP A 466 -5.28 -19.55 28.51
N ASP A 467 -6.27 -19.75 29.39
CA ASP A 467 -7.26 -20.84 29.30
C ASP A 467 -8.14 -20.78 28.05
N ARG A 468 -8.16 -19.65 27.33
CA ARG A 468 -8.88 -19.45 26.07
C ARG A 468 -7.99 -19.72 24.85
N GLY A 469 -6.73 -20.09 25.07
CA GLY A 469 -5.76 -20.31 24.01
C GLY A 469 -5.23 -19.02 23.37
N VAL A 470 -5.34 -17.89 24.06
CA VAL A 470 -4.72 -16.62 23.68
C VAL A 470 -3.33 -16.56 24.28
N TRP A 471 -2.34 -16.34 23.43
CA TRP A 471 -0.96 -16.10 23.82
C TRP A 471 -0.74 -14.61 23.98
N SER A 472 -0.05 -14.18 25.05
CA SER A 472 0.24 -12.77 25.29
C SER A 472 1.64 -12.52 25.85
N LEU A 473 2.19 -11.35 25.54
CA LEU A 473 3.40 -10.82 26.15
C LEU A 473 3.31 -9.30 26.19
N THR A 474 3.63 -8.72 27.35
CA THR A 474 3.71 -7.27 27.53
C THR A 474 5.16 -6.83 27.54
N VAL A 475 5.51 -5.85 26.71
CA VAL A 475 6.87 -5.33 26.54
C VAL A 475 6.83 -3.82 26.63
N LYS A 476 7.75 -3.23 27.37
CA LYS A 476 7.97 -1.78 27.38
C LYS A 476 9.27 -1.48 26.63
N PRO A 477 9.24 -0.70 25.53
CA PRO A 477 10.46 -0.30 24.84
C PRO A 477 11.21 0.75 25.66
N ASP A 478 12.52 0.84 25.45
CA ASP A 478 13.37 1.84 26.12
C ASP A 478 13.12 3.26 25.58
N VAL A 479 12.76 3.37 24.29
CA VAL A 479 12.40 4.63 23.63
C VAL A 479 11.07 4.47 22.88
N PRO A 480 10.20 5.48 22.84
CA PRO A 480 9.02 5.44 21.98
C PRO A 480 9.42 5.54 20.51
N ASP A 481 9.01 4.57 19.69
CA ASP A 481 9.19 4.60 18.23
C ASP A 481 8.32 3.54 17.53
N ILE A 482 8.50 3.41 16.21
CA ILE A 482 7.87 2.40 15.35
C ILE A 482 8.76 1.16 15.27
N TYR A 483 8.25 0.03 15.75
CA TYR A 483 8.94 -1.25 15.84
C TYR A 483 8.30 -2.31 14.94
N PRO A 484 9.04 -2.88 13.96
CA PRO A 484 8.65 -4.09 13.26
C PRO A 484 8.61 -5.30 14.23
N TYR A 485 7.57 -6.12 14.12
CA TYR A 485 7.42 -7.35 14.91
C TYR A 485 6.67 -8.45 14.15
N ALA A 486 6.81 -9.67 14.63
CA ALA A 486 6.16 -10.89 14.13
C ALA A 486 5.94 -11.88 15.28
N PHE A 487 5.04 -12.84 15.08
CA PHE A 487 4.93 -14.02 15.94
C PHE A 487 5.66 -15.20 15.32
N ARG A 488 6.21 -16.08 16.17
CA ARG A 488 6.66 -17.42 15.78
C ARG A 488 5.82 -18.45 16.52
N ILE A 489 4.92 -19.11 15.82
CA ILE A 489 3.99 -20.10 16.38
C ILE A 489 4.49 -21.48 15.96
N ASP A 490 4.92 -22.29 16.93
CA ASP A 490 5.53 -23.61 16.70
C ASP A 490 6.62 -23.59 15.59
N GLY A 491 7.42 -22.52 15.57
CA GLY A 491 8.50 -22.29 14.59
C GLY A 491 8.08 -21.61 13.28
N THR A 492 6.79 -21.41 13.04
CA THR A 492 6.27 -20.70 11.84
C THR A 492 6.15 -19.21 12.12
N GLN A 493 6.87 -18.39 11.33
CA GLN A 493 6.83 -16.93 11.45
C GLN A 493 5.59 -16.36 10.74
N ILE A 494 4.81 -15.53 11.43
CA ILE A 494 3.62 -14.87 10.88
C ILE A 494 3.56 -13.39 11.26
N ALA A 495 2.97 -12.59 10.38
CA ALA A 495 2.52 -11.24 10.73
C ALA A 495 1.34 -11.33 11.70
N ASP A 496 1.13 -10.29 12.52
CA ASP A 496 -0.04 -10.19 13.37
C ASP A 496 -1.32 -10.07 12.53
N PRO A 497 -2.25 -11.05 12.61
CA PRO A 497 -3.48 -11.01 11.84
C PRO A 497 -4.34 -9.77 12.12
N ASN A 498 -4.26 -9.22 13.33
CA ASN A 498 -5.12 -8.14 13.84
C ASN A 498 -4.52 -6.74 13.72
N ASN A 499 -3.31 -6.61 13.15
CA ASN A 499 -2.67 -5.32 12.94
C ASN A 499 -2.76 -4.90 11.47
N MET A 500 -3.44 -3.79 11.16
CA MET A 500 -3.55 -3.30 9.78
C MET A 500 -2.26 -2.64 9.26
N HIS A 501 -1.35 -2.24 10.15
CA HIS A 501 -0.11 -1.55 9.81
C HIS A 501 0.98 -2.57 9.49
N MET A 502 1.35 -2.63 8.23
CA MET A 502 2.31 -3.60 7.69
C MET A 502 3.54 -2.90 7.15
N PHE A 503 4.71 -3.50 7.33
CA PHE A 503 5.96 -3.10 6.72
C PHE A 503 5.95 -3.51 5.24
N PRO A 504 5.96 -2.57 4.28
CA PRO A 504 6.06 -2.92 2.86
C PRO A 504 7.45 -3.48 2.54
N ASN A 505 7.49 -4.76 2.14
CA ASN A 505 8.73 -5.47 1.84
C ASN A 505 8.47 -6.50 0.72
N GLU A 506 9.46 -6.69 -0.15
CA GLU A 506 9.45 -7.75 -1.16
C GLU A 506 9.47 -9.15 -0.52
N GLY A 507 10.15 -9.27 0.63
CA GLY A 507 10.20 -10.44 1.47
C GLY A 507 9.09 -10.47 2.53
N PHE A 508 9.41 -10.97 3.72
CA PHE A 508 8.44 -11.06 4.81
C PHE A 508 7.98 -9.67 5.26
N LYS A 509 6.66 -9.50 5.42
CA LYS A 509 6.05 -8.24 5.83
C LYS A 509 5.81 -8.31 7.34
N TYR A 510 6.67 -7.63 8.09
CA TYR A 510 6.48 -7.47 9.53
C TYR A 510 5.26 -6.60 9.83
N SER A 511 4.60 -6.85 10.96
CA SER A 511 3.61 -5.92 11.50
C SER A 511 4.34 -4.73 12.15
N LEU A 512 3.72 -3.56 12.14
CA LEU A 512 4.30 -2.33 12.70
C LEU A 512 3.61 -1.97 14.02
N CYS A 513 4.39 -1.88 15.09
CA CYS A 513 3.95 -1.38 16.40
C CYS A 513 4.40 0.08 16.53
N ASP A 514 3.46 1.02 16.66
CA ASP A 514 3.71 2.47 16.74
C ASP A 514 3.59 2.96 18.20
N VAL A 515 4.70 2.94 18.94
CA VAL A 515 4.71 3.34 20.35
C VAL A 515 4.97 4.83 20.48
N ARG A 516 3.98 5.56 20.99
CA ARG A 516 4.04 7.01 21.16
C ARG A 516 4.56 7.40 22.54
N GLY A 517 5.35 8.46 22.58
CA GLY A 517 5.85 9.06 23.81
C GLY A 517 4.83 9.99 24.47
N GLU A 518 5.19 10.54 25.64
CA GLU A 518 4.38 11.57 26.32
C GLU A 518 4.26 12.85 25.48
N THR A 519 5.30 13.16 24.71
CA THR A 519 5.33 14.24 23.72
C THR A 519 5.38 13.66 22.31
N PRO A 520 4.66 14.24 21.33
CA PRO A 520 4.74 13.78 19.95
C PRO A 520 6.16 13.87 19.38
N SER A 521 6.63 12.76 18.80
CA SER A 521 7.88 12.68 18.06
C SER A 521 7.73 13.33 16.68
N VAL A 522 8.84 13.63 15.99
CA VAL A 522 8.83 14.30 14.68
C VAL A 522 8.13 13.48 13.59
N GLN A 523 8.10 12.16 13.72
CA GLN A 523 7.39 11.24 12.83
C GLN A 523 5.89 11.09 13.12
N ASP A 524 5.42 11.61 14.25
CA ASP A 524 4.00 11.53 14.62
C ASP A 524 3.18 12.47 13.76
N ILE A 525 1.91 12.10 13.54
CA ILE A 525 0.93 13.03 12.99
C ILE A 525 0.58 14.07 14.06
N GLN A 526 0.76 15.35 13.73
CA GLN A 526 0.55 16.49 14.63
C GLN A 526 -0.40 17.50 13.98
N GLU A 527 -0.92 18.46 14.75
CA GLU A 527 -1.79 19.53 14.25
C GLU A 527 -1.01 20.61 13.49
N VAL A 528 -0.49 20.25 12.32
CA VAL A 528 0.23 21.13 11.39
C VAL A 528 -0.40 21.04 9.99
N PRO A 529 -0.11 21.99 9.08
CA PRO A 529 -0.49 21.83 7.68
C PRO A 529 0.14 20.56 7.09
N HIS A 530 -0.68 19.68 6.52
CA HIS A 530 -0.22 18.42 5.95
C HIS A 530 -0.05 18.48 4.44
N GLY A 531 1.08 17.96 3.96
CA GLY A 531 1.29 17.62 2.57
C GLY A 531 0.50 16.38 2.15
N LYS A 532 0.67 15.99 0.90
CA LYS A 532 0.11 14.75 0.33
C LYS A 532 1.22 13.87 -0.20
N VAL A 533 1.02 12.54 -0.12
CA VAL A 533 1.88 11.55 -0.77
C VAL A 533 1.11 10.95 -1.94
N SER A 534 1.60 11.17 -3.15
CA SER A 534 0.96 10.75 -4.40
C SER A 534 1.64 9.50 -4.97
N TYR A 535 0.88 8.43 -5.19
CA TYR A 535 1.32 7.32 -6.04
C TYR A 535 1.25 7.78 -7.50
N ARG A 536 2.38 7.65 -8.22
CA ARG A 536 2.53 8.04 -9.62
C ARG A 536 3.12 6.88 -10.43
N TYR A 537 2.75 6.85 -11.70
CA TYR A 537 3.24 5.88 -12.68
C TYR A 537 3.92 6.61 -13.84
N TYR A 538 5.04 6.06 -14.30
CA TYR A 538 5.78 6.56 -15.47
C TYR A 538 6.26 5.38 -16.31
N PHE A 539 6.32 5.55 -17.63
CA PHE A 539 6.91 4.54 -18.50
C PHE A 539 8.44 4.64 -18.46
N SER A 540 9.08 3.54 -18.05
CA SER A 540 10.54 3.41 -18.03
C SER A 540 11.02 2.82 -19.35
N LYS A 541 11.74 3.58 -20.17
CA LYS A 541 12.31 3.05 -21.42
C LYS A 541 13.51 2.16 -21.14
N ALA A 542 14.25 2.44 -20.07
CA ALA A 542 15.36 1.63 -19.60
C ALA A 542 14.90 0.22 -19.18
N CYS A 543 13.76 0.11 -18.50
CA CYS A 543 13.21 -1.19 -18.07
C CYS A 543 12.19 -1.79 -19.06
N GLY A 544 11.62 -0.97 -19.96
CA GLY A 544 10.60 -1.39 -20.91
C GLY A 544 9.23 -1.69 -20.29
N ILE A 545 8.93 -1.08 -19.15
CA ILE A 545 7.72 -1.30 -18.32
C ILE A 545 7.26 0.02 -17.69
N VAL A 546 5.97 0.10 -17.33
CA VAL A 546 5.47 1.17 -16.45
C VAL A 546 5.92 0.90 -15.01
N ARG A 547 6.44 1.92 -14.32
CA ARG A 547 6.99 1.80 -12.96
C ARG A 547 6.31 2.74 -11.97
N PRO A 548 6.14 2.32 -10.70
CA PRO A 548 5.56 3.14 -9.66
C PRO A 548 6.62 4.00 -8.94
N MET A 549 6.17 5.12 -8.40
CA MET A 549 6.88 5.93 -7.40
C MET A 549 5.88 6.58 -6.44
N CYS A 550 6.32 6.95 -5.24
CA CYS A 550 5.60 7.88 -4.37
C CYS A 550 6.23 9.28 -4.46
N VAL A 551 5.41 10.33 -4.42
CA VAL A 551 5.87 11.72 -4.42
C VAL A 551 5.18 12.49 -3.30
N TYR A 552 5.95 13.03 -2.35
CA TYR A 552 5.45 13.97 -1.35
C TYR A 552 5.50 15.40 -1.89
N THR A 553 4.40 16.13 -1.74
CA THR A 553 4.36 17.58 -1.93
C THR A 553 3.90 18.26 -0.64
N PRO A 554 4.53 19.38 -0.22
CA PRO A 554 4.21 20.02 1.04
C PRO A 554 2.83 20.68 1.00
N ALA A 555 2.27 20.94 2.18
CA ALA A 555 0.96 21.56 2.32
C ALA A 555 0.84 22.85 1.48
N GLY A 556 -0.29 22.98 0.76
CA GLY A 556 -0.58 24.14 -0.09
C GLY A 556 0.22 24.23 -1.40
N TYR A 557 1.01 23.22 -1.74
CA TYR A 557 1.68 23.16 -3.03
C TYR A 557 0.68 22.95 -4.18
N ASP A 558 0.80 23.76 -5.24
CA ASP A 558 0.03 23.65 -6.47
C ASP A 558 1.01 23.50 -7.66
N PRO A 559 1.00 22.36 -8.38
CA PRO A 559 1.82 22.17 -9.57
C PRO A 559 1.57 23.21 -10.68
N ALA A 560 0.40 23.85 -10.72
CA ALA A 560 0.06 24.90 -11.68
C ALA A 560 0.27 26.33 -11.13
N GLY A 561 0.71 26.46 -9.87
CA GLY A 561 0.96 27.73 -9.20
C GLY A 561 2.33 28.34 -9.53
N ASP A 562 2.66 29.46 -8.89
CA ASP A 562 3.94 30.18 -9.13
C ASP A 562 5.11 29.65 -8.28
N GLU A 563 4.85 28.89 -7.20
CA GLU A 563 5.88 28.36 -6.30
C GLU A 563 6.67 27.23 -6.96
N LYS A 564 7.97 27.46 -7.18
CA LYS A 564 8.92 26.42 -7.60
C LYS A 564 9.66 25.87 -6.40
N LEU A 565 9.67 24.55 -6.23
CA LEU A 565 10.33 23.89 -5.10
C LEU A 565 11.59 23.11 -5.52
N PRO A 566 12.59 23.00 -4.62
CA PRO A 566 13.67 22.04 -4.79
C PRO A 566 13.17 20.60 -4.58
N VAL A 567 13.96 19.61 -5.03
CA VAL A 567 13.57 18.19 -5.03
C VAL A 567 14.61 17.32 -4.33
N LEU A 568 14.16 16.50 -3.40
CA LEU A 568 14.93 15.40 -2.80
C LEU A 568 14.47 14.06 -3.39
N TYR A 569 15.39 13.29 -3.97
CA TYR A 569 15.15 11.91 -4.39
C TYR A 569 15.60 10.98 -3.26
N LEU A 570 14.68 10.19 -2.69
CA LEU A 570 14.86 9.42 -1.47
C LEU A 570 14.66 7.93 -1.71
N ILE A 571 15.76 7.16 -1.69
CA ILE A 571 15.84 5.79 -2.19
C ILE A 571 15.81 4.78 -1.02
N HIS A 572 15.01 3.72 -1.15
CA HIS A 572 14.81 2.69 -0.11
C HIS A 572 15.90 1.59 -0.13
N GLY A 573 15.88 0.68 0.86
CA GLY A 573 16.81 -0.45 0.97
C GLY A 573 16.48 -1.64 0.06
N MET A 574 17.32 -2.68 0.09
CA MET A 574 17.32 -3.79 -0.88
C MET A 574 16.00 -4.54 -1.02
N THR A 575 15.31 -4.80 0.09
CA THR A 575 14.04 -5.54 0.10
C THR A 575 12.82 -4.64 0.36
N ASP A 576 13.07 -3.35 0.57
CA ASP A 576 12.02 -2.36 0.77
C ASP A 576 11.33 -2.03 -0.56
N THR A 577 10.26 -1.24 -0.49
CA THR A 577 9.51 -0.78 -1.66
C THR A 577 9.48 0.75 -1.71
N TYR A 578 8.95 1.30 -2.80
CA TYR A 578 8.69 2.74 -2.96
C TYR A 578 7.74 3.32 -1.90
N GLU A 579 7.02 2.49 -1.14
CA GLU A 579 6.17 2.91 -0.04
C GLU A 579 6.90 3.01 1.30
N THR A 580 8.10 2.42 1.45
CA THR A 580 8.68 2.17 2.78
C THR A 580 9.11 3.46 3.49
N TRP A 581 9.69 4.44 2.78
CA TRP A 581 10.00 5.77 3.33
C TRP A 581 8.75 6.52 3.83
N PHE A 582 7.61 6.28 3.19
CA PHE A 582 6.33 6.84 3.58
C PHE A 582 5.71 6.07 4.77
N LYS A 583 5.55 4.75 4.66
CA LYS A 583 4.80 3.93 5.64
C LYS A 583 5.58 3.62 6.91
N VAL A 584 6.88 3.38 6.79
CA VAL A 584 7.76 3.03 7.92
C VAL A 584 8.62 4.23 8.32
N GLY A 585 9.22 4.90 7.33
CA GLY A 585 10.03 6.09 7.55
C GLY A 585 9.22 7.32 7.99
N ARG A 586 7.90 7.36 7.74
CA ARG A 586 7.03 8.51 8.03
C ARG A 586 7.58 9.83 7.48
N ALA A 587 8.27 9.78 6.34
CA ALA A 587 8.96 10.94 5.76
C ALA A 587 8.01 12.14 5.57
N ASN A 588 6.76 11.89 5.20
CA ASN A 588 5.73 12.93 5.04
C ASN A 588 5.42 13.66 6.37
N ASN A 589 5.26 12.94 7.48
CA ASN A 589 4.98 13.55 8.79
C ASN A 589 6.21 14.34 9.29
N ILE A 590 7.41 13.77 9.10
CA ILE A 590 8.67 14.44 9.44
C ILE A 590 8.79 15.76 8.68
N LEU A 591 8.56 15.74 7.36
CA LEU A 591 8.57 16.93 6.52
C LEU A 591 7.52 17.95 6.95
N ASP A 592 6.26 17.53 7.14
CA ASP A 592 5.18 18.42 7.57
C ASP A 592 5.55 19.15 8.87
N ASN A 593 5.99 18.40 9.88
CA ASN A 593 6.34 18.92 11.20
C ASN A 593 7.56 19.86 11.13
N MET A 594 8.60 19.48 10.39
CA MET A 594 9.82 20.29 10.29
C MET A 594 9.63 21.55 9.43
N ILE A 595 8.82 21.46 8.36
CA ILE A 595 8.45 22.62 7.53
C ILE A 595 7.61 23.59 8.36
N ALA A 596 6.63 23.10 9.12
CA ALA A 596 5.80 23.94 9.99
C ALA A 596 6.62 24.67 11.07
N LYS A 597 7.70 24.04 11.59
CA LYS A 597 8.65 24.65 12.53
C LYS A 597 9.69 25.56 11.87
N GLY A 598 9.78 25.57 10.54
CA GLY A 598 10.80 26.32 9.79
C GLY A 598 12.20 25.71 9.85
N GLU A 599 12.33 24.45 10.28
CA GLU A 599 13.61 23.74 10.39
C GLU A 599 14.07 23.17 9.04
N ALA A 600 13.12 22.70 8.23
CA ALA A 600 13.35 22.22 6.86
C ALA A 600 12.80 23.22 5.82
N LYS A 601 13.47 23.30 4.67
CA LYS A 601 12.93 24.03 3.51
C LYS A 601 11.70 23.30 2.96
N ARG A 602 10.72 24.04 2.44
CA ARG A 602 9.66 23.45 1.60
C ARG A 602 10.31 22.79 0.38
N MET A 603 9.99 21.54 0.12
CA MET A 603 10.59 20.75 -0.96
C MET A 603 9.64 19.63 -1.40
N ILE A 604 9.83 19.13 -2.62
CA ILE A 604 9.22 17.89 -3.10
C ILE A 604 10.13 16.72 -2.75
N VAL A 605 9.56 15.59 -2.33
CA VAL A 605 10.34 14.36 -2.09
C VAL A 605 9.84 13.23 -2.97
N VAL A 606 10.74 12.65 -3.75
CA VAL A 606 10.45 11.60 -4.75
C VAL A 606 11.03 10.29 -4.27
N MET A 607 10.18 9.27 -4.11
CA MET A 607 10.51 7.94 -3.61
C MET A 607 10.26 6.92 -4.72
N PRO A 608 11.22 6.72 -5.65
CA PRO A 608 11.07 5.77 -6.74
C PRO A 608 11.23 4.32 -6.26
N TYR A 609 10.66 3.36 -7.00
CA TYR A 609 10.93 1.95 -6.74
C TYR A 609 12.30 1.57 -7.31
N ALA A 610 13.32 1.47 -6.47
CA ALA A 610 14.72 1.32 -6.88
C ALA A 610 15.17 -0.14 -7.12
N ASN A 611 14.22 -1.04 -7.36
CA ASN A 611 14.45 -2.42 -7.77
C ASN A 611 13.56 -2.80 -8.97
N PRO A 612 14.04 -2.67 -10.22
CA PRO A 612 13.23 -2.97 -11.40
C PRO A 612 13.06 -4.46 -11.69
N TYR A 613 13.96 -5.30 -11.18
CA TYR A 613 14.07 -6.70 -11.63
C TYR A 613 12.86 -7.59 -11.34
N PRO A 614 12.19 -7.51 -10.17
CA PRO A 614 11.02 -8.37 -9.90
C PRO A 614 9.95 -8.21 -10.99
N GLU A 615 9.63 -6.97 -11.33
CA GLU A 615 8.61 -6.65 -12.33
C GLU A 615 9.10 -6.90 -13.76
N MET A 616 10.38 -6.60 -14.06
CA MET A 616 10.97 -6.95 -15.36
C MET A 616 10.93 -8.46 -15.61
N ILE A 617 11.20 -9.29 -14.60
CA ILE A 617 11.13 -10.75 -14.71
C ILE A 617 9.67 -11.20 -14.90
N ALA A 618 8.75 -10.66 -14.10
CA ALA A 618 7.32 -10.97 -14.21
C ALA A 618 6.72 -10.63 -15.60
N GLN A 619 7.29 -9.63 -16.29
CA GLN A 619 6.90 -9.25 -17.66
C GLN A 619 7.83 -9.80 -18.76
N GLY A 620 8.76 -10.70 -18.42
CA GLY A 620 9.69 -11.30 -19.39
C GLY A 620 10.68 -10.32 -20.03
N LYS A 621 10.92 -9.16 -19.43
CA LYS A 621 11.92 -8.15 -19.84
C LYS A 621 13.32 -8.42 -19.30
N ALA A 622 13.45 -9.25 -18.27
CA ALA A 622 14.72 -9.74 -17.76
C ALA A 622 14.64 -11.24 -17.46
N THR A 623 15.79 -11.91 -17.56
CA THR A 623 15.96 -13.32 -17.21
C THR A 623 16.81 -13.54 -15.96
N THR A 624 17.50 -12.49 -15.49
CA THR A 624 18.37 -12.53 -14.31
C THR A 624 18.01 -11.42 -13.34
N TYR A 625 17.96 -11.77 -12.06
CA TYR A 625 17.78 -10.82 -10.96
C TYR A 625 19.13 -10.24 -10.54
N ASN A 626 19.33 -8.92 -10.72
CA ASN A 626 20.57 -8.24 -10.30
C ASN A 626 20.25 -7.02 -9.42
N VAL A 627 19.89 -7.27 -8.17
CA VAL A 627 19.53 -6.20 -7.23
C VAL A 627 20.65 -5.17 -6.99
N THR A 628 21.91 -5.52 -7.23
CA THR A 628 23.06 -4.61 -7.03
C THR A 628 23.40 -3.74 -8.23
N ASP A 629 22.59 -3.76 -9.30
CA ASP A 629 22.80 -2.95 -10.50
C ASP A 629 22.56 -1.46 -10.22
N VAL A 630 23.66 -0.71 -10.12
CA VAL A 630 23.64 0.75 -9.99
C VAL A 630 23.61 1.48 -11.33
N GLU A 631 23.98 0.84 -12.44
CA GLU A 631 24.04 1.46 -13.76
C GLU A 631 22.62 1.62 -14.32
N LEU A 632 21.83 0.53 -14.32
CA LEU A 632 20.45 0.56 -14.80
C LEU A 632 19.60 1.55 -13.99
N THR A 633 19.74 1.50 -12.65
CA THR A 633 18.97 2.36 -11.74
C THR A 633 19.39 3.83 -11.87
N THR A 634 20.69 4.13 -11.97
CA THR A 634 21.16 5.51 -12.22
C THR A 634 20.68 6.02 -13.57
N LYS A 635 20.76 5.20 -14.63
CA LYS A 635 20.29 5.56 -15.98
C LYS A 635 18.80 5.87 -16.00
N GLU A 636 17.99 5.03 -15.36
CA GLU A 636 16.55 5.27 -15.23
C GLU A 636 16.26 6.55 -14.44
N PHE A 637 16.93 6.74 -13.29
CA PHE A 637 16.66 7.91 -12.44
C PHE A 637 17.00 9.22 -13.15
N VAL A 638 18.20 9.31 -13.73
CA VAL A 638 18.67 10.51 -14.41
C VAL A 638 17.92 10.74 -15.71
N GLY A 639 17.68 9.68 -16.50
CA GLY A 639 17.09 9.79 -17.82
C GLY A 639 15.57 9.89 -17.85
N GLU A 640 14.88 9.46 -16.79
CA GLU A 640 13.43 9.21 -16.86
C GLU A 640 12.68 9.70 -15.62
N VAL A 641 13.14 9.38 -14.40
CA VAL A 641 12.47 9.86 -13.18
C VAL A 641 12.61 11.37 -13.01
N ILE A 642 13.82 11.94 -13.15
CA ILE A 642 14.02 13.40 -13.07
C ILE A 642 13.17 14.15 -14.11
N PRO A 643 13.23 13.80 -15.42
CA PRO A 643 12.39 14.45 -16.43
C PRO A 643 10.89 14.30 -16.18
N PHE A 644 10.44 13.15 -15.69
CA PHE A 644 9.03 12.98 -15.31
C PHE A 644 8.62 13.99 -14.24
N ILE A 645 9.43 14.15 -13.19
CA ILE A 645 9.15 15.10 -12.11
C ILE A 645 9.15 16.54 -12.64
N GLU A 646 10.15 16.93 -13.43
CA GLU A 646 10.24 18.28 -14.00
C GLU A 646 9.10 18.63 -14.98
N ALA A 647 8.52 17.62 -15.64
CA ALA A 647 7.39 17.80 -16.53
C ALA A 647 6.03 17.88 -15.81
N ASN A 648 5.91 17.29 -14.62
CA ASN A 648 4.64 17.12 -13.92
C ASN A 648 4.52 17.97 -12.64
N TYR A 649 5.62 18.57 -12.18
CA TYR A 649 5.66 19.37 -10.96
C TYR A 649 6.40 20.68 -11.23
N ASN A 650 5.94 21.78 -10.64
CA ASN A 650 6.63 23.06 -10.66
C ASN A 650 7.86 23.03 -9.73
N VAL A 651 9.01 22.70 -10.30
CA VAL A 651 10.28 22.50 -9.59
C VAL A 651 11.37 23.44 -10.09
N ILE A 652 12.41 23.62 -9.27
CA ILE A 652 13.64 24.30 -9.67
C ILE A 652 14.58 23.27 -10.29
N ALA A 653 14.55 23.16 -11.62
CA ALA A 653 15.26 22.14 -12.40
C ALA A 653 16.78 22.43 -12.58
N ASN A 654 17.55 22.45 -11.49
CA ASN A 654 19.01 22.55 -11.54
C ASN A 654 19.68 21.82 -10.36
N ALA A 655 20.99 21.59 -10.45
CA ALA A 655 21.71 20.81 -9.45
C ALA A 655 21.77 21.44 -8.05
N ASP A 656 21.75 22.78 -7.98
CA ASP A 656 21.65 23.55 -6.73
C ASP A 656 20.34 23.32 -5.97
N ASN A 657 19.34 22.74 -6.62
CA ASN A 657 18.02 22.49 -6.04
C ASN A 657 17.64 21.01 -6.16
N ARG A 658 18.65 20.15 -6.32
CA ARG A 658 18.47 18.70 -6.40
C ARG A 658 19.34 17.97 -5.38
N ALA A 659 18.67 17.20 -4.53
CA ALA A 659 19.29 16.33 -3.54
C ALA A 659 18.97 14.87 -3.84
N ILE A 660 19.88 13.97 -3.46
CA ILE A 660 19.65 12.53 -3.47
C ILE A 660 20.11 11.93 -2.15
N ALA A 661 19.27 11.05 -1.59
CA ALA A 661 19.54 10.34 -0.35
C ALA A 661 19.03 8.91 -0.44
N GLY A 662 19.58 7.99 0.36
CA GLY A 662 19.03 6.65 0.42
C GLY A 662 19.62 5.74 1.48
N PHE A 663 18.87 4.69 1.80
CA PHE A 663 19.18 3.72 2.86
C PHE A 663 19.73 2.41 2.31
N SER A 664 20.79 1.85 2.91
CA SER A 664 21.31 0.53 2.56
C SER A 664 21.72 0.44 1.08
N LEU A 665 21.10 -0.45 0.31
CA LEU A 665 21.25 -0.48 -1.15
C LEU A 665 20.89 0.87 -1.80
N GLY A 666 19.85 1.55 -1.33
CA GLY A 666 19.51 2.89 -1.76
C GLY A 666 20.61 3.91 -1.45
N GLY A 667 21.39 3.71 -0.39
CA GLY A 667 22.58 4.51 -0.10
C GLY A 667 23.70 4.26 -1.12
N ARG A 668 23.92 3.01 -1.51
CA ARG A 668 24.85 2.65 -2.60
C ARG A 668 24.40 3.26 -3.95
N GLN A 669 23.11 3.15 -4.27
CA GLN A 669 22.53 3.75 -5.48
C GLN A 669 22.61 5.28 -5.45
N SER A 670 22.42 5.91 -4.28
CA SER A 670 22.57 7.35 -4.10
C SER A 670 24.01 7.82 -4.31
N LEU A 671 25.00 7.03 -3.92
CA LEU A 671 26.40 7.32 -4.23
C LEU A 671 26.67 7.22 -5.73
N ALA A 672 26.22 6.15 -6.39
CA ALA A 672 26.42 5.99 -7.84
C ALA A 672 25.75 7.11 -8.64
N ALA A 673 24.49 7.44 -8.35
CA ALA A 673 23.79 8.52 -9.02
C ALA A 673 24.35 9.90 -8.65
N GLY A 674 24.59 10.15 -7.36
CA GLY A 674 25.05 11.45 -6.85
C GLY A 674 26.50 11.77 -7.21
N PHE A 675 27.44 10.87 -6.90
CA PHE A 675 28.86 11.07 -7.21
C PHE A 675 29.17 10.80 -8.68
N GLY A 676 28.40 9.96 -9.38
CA GLY A 676 28.57 9.74 -10.82
C GLY A 676 28.06 10.89 -11.68
N ASN A 677 27.15 11.74 -11.16
CA ASN A 677 26.52 12.82 -11.92
C ASN A 677 26.56 14.16 -11.15
N PRO A 678 27.77 14.71 -10.86
CA PRO A 678 27.89 15.90 -10.02
C PRO A 678 27.36 17.19 -10.67
N ASP A 679 27.08 17.18 -11.98
CA ASP A 679 26.36 18.28 -12.67
C ASP A 679 24.84 18.23 -12.49
N ILE A 680 24.32 17.18 -11.85
CA ILE A 680 22.89 16.94 -11.61
C ILE A 680 22.54 17.05 -10.13
N PHE A 681 23.42 16.65 -9.22
CA PHE A 681 23.17 16.66 -7.78
C PHE A 681 24.26 17.42 -7.03
N HIS A 682 23.87 18.45 -6.27
CA HIS A 682 24.80 19.15 -5.38
C HIS A 682 24.62 18.80 -3.89
N TYR A 683 23.62 17.99 -3.56
CA TYR A 683 23.39 17.50 -2.20
C TYR A 683 23.26 15.98 -2.23
N VAL A 684 24.19 15.27 -1.59
CA VAL A 684 24.21 13.80 -1.55
C VAL A 684 24.23 13.33 -0.10
N ALA A 685 23.28 12.50 0.28
CA ALA A 685 23.25 11.87 1.59
C ALA A 685 23.18 10.34 1.46
N THR A 686 23.75 9.63 2.42
CA THR A 686 23.68 8.17 2.45
C THR A 686 23.45 7.69 3.86
N TYR A 687 22.54 6.75 4.01
CA TYR A 687 22.14 6.16 5.28
C TYR A 687 22.54 4.69 5.26
N ALA A 688 23.54 4.30 6.04
CA ALA A 688 24.15 2.99 6.09
C ALA A 688 24.37 2.39 4.68
N PRO A 689 25.15 3.05 3.80
CA PRO A 689 25.24 2.63 2.40
C PRO A 689 25.84 1.22 2.28
N ALA A 690 25.21 0.37 1.45
CA ALA A 690 25.61 -1.02 1.21
C ALA A 690 26.87 -1.13 0.33
N ILE A 691 27.97 -0.55 0.80
CA ILE A 691 29.30 -0.63 0.21
C ILE A 691 29.99 -1.85 0.82
N PHE A 692 30.56 -2.70 -0.02
CA PHE A 692 31.21 -3.93 0.44
C PHE A 692 32.73 -3.84 0.29
N GLY A 693 33.46 -3.99 1.39
CA GLY A 693 34.92 -3.90 1.40
C GLY A 693 35.40 -2.50 1.00
N ASN A 694 36.30 -2.43 0.02
CA ASN A 694 36.87 -1.19 -0.52
C ASN A 694 36.28 -0.80 -1.89
N GLU A 695 35.07 -1.25 -2.21
CA GLU A 695 34.39 -0.95 -3.48
C GLU A 695 34.35 0.56 -3.80
N TYR A 696 34.29 1.42 -2.78
CA TYR A 696 34.35 2.87 -2.98
C TYR A 696 35.60 3.33 -3.75
N GLU A 697 36.76 2.71 -3.53
CA GLU A 697 37.98 3.05 -4.28
C GLU A 697 37.85 2.65 -5.75
N THR A 698 37.32 1.45 -6.01
CA THR A 698 37.08 0.95 -7.37
C THR A 698 36.13 1.86 -8.12
N ASN A 699 35.06 2.31 -7.48
CA ASN A 699 34.07 3.19 -8.10
C ASN A 699 34.66 4.55 -8.51
N PHE A 700 35.65 5.08 -7.77
CA PHE A 700 36.40 6.26 -8.20
C PHE A 700 37.39 5.97 -9.35
N GLN A 701 37.91 4.75 -9.44
CA GLN A 701 38.90 4.35 -10.45
C GLN A 701 38.26 4.00 -11.80
N ASP A 702 37.09 3.35 -11.79
CA ASP A 702 36.38 2.92 -13.00
C ASP A 702 35.44 3.98 -13.59
N GLY A 703 35.23 5.07 -12.86
CA GLY A 703 34.40 6.21 -13.29
C GLY A 703 32.93 6.11 -12.90
N THR A 704 32.53 5.13 -12.10
CA THR A 704 31.20 5.09 -11.46
C THR A 704 30.98 6.32 -10.59
N TYR A 705 32.02 6.77 -9.87
CA TYR A 705 32.07 8.05 -9.18
C TYR A 705 33.00 9.00 -9.92
N ALA A 706 32.60 10.27 -10.04
CA ALA A 706 33.47 11.29 -10.58
C ALA A 706 34.69 11.53 -9.65
N PRO A 707 35.83 12.03 -10.17
CA PRO A 707 37.00 12.28 -9.35
C PRO A 707 36.69 13.20 -8.15
N VAL A 708 37.26 12.92 -6.99
CA VAL A 708 37.05 13.72 -5.76
C VAL A 708 37.26 15.22 -5.99
N SER A 709 38.22 15.59 -6.82
CA SER A 709 38.49 17.00 -7.17
C SER A 709 37.38 17.69 -7.98
N ASP A 710 36.55 16.94 -8.70
CA ASP A 710 35.35 17.46 -9.38
C ASP A 710 34.20 17.56 -8.38
N LEU A 711 34.02 16.52 -7.56
CA LEU A 711 33.03 16.50 -6.48
C LEU A 711 33.20 17.69 -5.53
N GLN A 712 34.42 18.01 -5.10
CA GLN A 712 34.76 19.15 -4.24
C GLN A 712 34.35 20.51 -4.82
N LYS A 713 34.29 20.64 -6.15
CA LYS A 713 33.93 21.90 -6.82
C LYS A 713 32.42 22.07 -6.97
N LYS A 714 31.68 20.97 -7.08
CA LYS A 714 30.27 20.96 -7.46
C LYS A 714 29.34 20.70 -6.28
N LEU A 715 29.65 19.71 -5.44
CA LEU A 715 28.80 19.34 -4.31
C LEU A 715 28.87 20.39 -3.20
N LYS A 716 27.69 20.75 -2.70
CA LYS A 716 27.48 21.68 -1.56
C LYS A 716 27.34 20.95 -0.24
N PHE A 717 26.81 19.72 -0.26
CA PHE A 717 26.52 18.95 0.93
C PHE A 717 26.77 17.46 0.70
N ILE A 718 27.48 16.84 1.65
CA ILE A 718 27.64 15.39 1.75
C ILE A 718 27.39 14.95 3.18
N PHE A 719 26.51 13.97 3.34
CA PHE A 719 26.22 13.34 4.63
C PHE A 719 26.34 11.82 4.54
N LEU A 720 27.13 11.25 5.44
CA LEU A 720 27.31 9.82 5.59
C LEU A 720 26.84 9.44 7.00
N GLY A 721 25.69 8.78 7.12
CA GLY A 721 25.13 8.35 8.42
C GLY A 721 25.11 6.84 8.54
N THR A 722 25.73 6.24 9.56
CA THR A 722 25.68 4.78 9.78
C THR A 722 25.74 4.48 11.27
N GLY A 723 24.80 3.70 11.81
CA GLY A 723 24.80 3.31 13.23
C GLY A 723 26.04 2.50 13.62
N ASN A 724 26.50 2.61 14.87
CA ASN A 724 27.71 1.95 15.34
C ASN A 724 27.60 0.43 15.43
N ASP A 725 26.38 -0.10 15.59
CA ASP A 725 26.11 -1.54 15.63
C ASP A 725 25.68 -2.08 14.25
N ASP A 726 25.70 -1.23 13.22
CA ASP A 726 25.37 -1.61 11.84
C ASP A 726 26.52 -2.44 11.23
N PHE A 727 26.18 -3.52 10.54
CA PHE A 727 27.16 -4.38 9.88
C PHE A 727 27.93 -3.67 8.74
N LEU A 728 27.42 -2.53 8.24
CA LEU A 728 28.06 -1.69 7.21
C LEU A 728 28.96 -0.59 7.77
N ILE A 729 29.10 -0.47 9.10
CA ILE A 729 29.84 0.62 9.74
C ILE A 729 31.31 0.67 9.29
N GLN A 730 31.97 -0.48 9.11
CA GLN A 730 33.38 -0.51 8.74
C GLN A 730 33.63 0.00 7.32
N ALA A 731 32.76 -0.37 6.36
CA ALA A 731 32.83 0.17 5.01
C ALA A 731 32.52 1.67 4.98
N SER A 732 31.57 2.12 5.81
CA SER A 732 31.23 3.54 5.95
C SER A 732 32.39 4.37 6.51
N ARG A 733 33.09 3.86 7.55
CA ARG A 733 34.32 4.45 8.09
C ARG A 733 35.46 4.47 7.06
N GLY A 734 35.54 3.44 6.22
CA GLY A 734 36.49 3.39 5.11
C GLY A 734 36.25 4.52 4.09
N LEU A 735 35.01 4.73 3.68
CA LEU A 735 34.63 5.82 2.79
C LEU A 735 34.89 7.20 3.42
N ASP A 736 34.46 7.41 4.67
CA ASP A 736 34.75 8.65 5.43
C ASP A 736 36.25 8.96 5.46
N LYS A 737 37.06 7.96 5.81
CA LYS A 737 38.52 8.08 5.80
C LYS A 737 39.06 8.42 4.41
N TYR A 738 38.59 7.72 3.37
CA TYR A 738 39.05 7.97 2.00
C TYR A 738 38.76 9.41 1.56
N LEU A 739 37.55 9.91 1.79
CA LEU A 739 37.16 11.29 1.46
C LEU A 739 37.96 12.31 2.29
N THR A 740 38.16 12.04 3.58
CA THR A 740 38.96 12.89 4.48
C THR A 740 40.41 12.98 4.03
N ASP A 741 41.04 11.85 3.68
CA ASP A 741 42.43 11.79 3.22
C ASP A 741 42.64 12.56 1.90
N GLN A 742 41.60 12.68 1.07
CA GLN A 742 41.59 13.49 -0.16
C GLN A 742 41.19 14.96 0.09
N GLY A 743 40.96 15.36 1.34
CA GLY A 743 40.60 16.72 1.74
C GLY A 743 39.15 17.11 1.39
N PHE A 744 38.26 16.15 1.15
CA PHE A 744 36.87 16.45 0.81
C PHE A 744 36.04 16.70 2.08
N LYS A 745 35.50 17.92 2.21
CA LYS A 745 34.60 18.27 3.30
C LYS A 745 33.27 17.52 3.17
N HIS A 746 32.92 16.77 4.21
CA HIS A 746 31.67 16.05 4.35
C HIS A 746 31.31 15.88 5.83
N THR A 747 30.09 15.48 6.12
CA THR A 747 29.64 15.10 7.46
C THR A 747 29.60 13.58 7.58
N PHE A 748 30.23 13.03 8.60
CA PHE A 748 30.10 11.64 8.98
C PHE A 748 29.46 11.54 10.37
N TYR A 749 28.35 10.82 10.49
CA TYR A 749 27.54 10.71 11.71
C TYR A 749 27.28 9.25 12.06
N ASN A 750 27.67 8.83 13.28
CA ASN A 750 27.52 7.46 13.75
C ASN A 750 26.85 7.38 15.12
N PRO A 751 25.52 7.36 15.19
CA PRO A 751 24.79 7.16 16.43
C PRO A 751 24.91 5.71 16.92
N GLU A 752 24.31 5.41 18.07
CA GLU A 752 24.09 4.03 18.51
C GLU A 752 23.07 3.31 17.60
N GLY A 753 22.87 2.01 17.84
CA GLY A 753 21.94 1.20 17.08
C GLY A 753 22.51 0.70 15.75
N GLY A 754 21.69 -0.10 15.06
CA GLY A 754 22.11 -0.85 13.87
C GLY A 754 21.41 -0.43 12.58
N HIS A 755 21.19 -1.42 11.71
CA HIS A 755 20.59 -1.27 10.39
C HIS A 755 19.06 -1.13 10.46
N THR A 756 18.57 -0.02 11.02
CA THR A 756 17.16 0.16 11.40
C THR A 756 16.53 1.42 10.82
N TRP A 757 15.19 1.39 10.70
CA TRP A 757 14.41 2.55 10.28
C TRP A 757 14.36 3.67 11.32
N MET A 758 14.65 3.39 12.59
CA MET A 758 14.87 4.40 13.64
C MET A 758 16.04 5.32 13.24
N ASN A 759 17.20 4.73 12.94
CA ASN A 759 18.35 5.49 12.45
C ASN A 759 18.04 6.20 11.11
N CYS A 760 17.25 5.60 10.22
CA CYS A 760 16.84 6.26 8.97
C CYS A 760 16.02 7.53 9.20
N ARG A 761 15.11 7.54 10.20
CA ARG A 761 14.34 8.73 10.58
C ARG A 761 15.25 9.83 11.12
N ASP A 762 16.18 9.47 12.00
CA ASP A 762 17.16 10.42 12.56
C ASP A 762 18.04 11.04 11.48
N PHE A 763 18.56 10.22 10.55
CA PHE A 763 19.37 10.71 9.44
C PHE A 763 18.58 11.59 8.48
N LEU A 764 17.31 11.25 8.20
CA LEU A 764 16.43 12.10 7.41
C LEU A 764 16.22 13.45 8.10
N GLU A 765 15.90 13.47 9.39
CA GLU A 765 15.75 14.71 10.16
C GLU A 765 17.01 15.59 10.09
N LEU A 766 18.19 15.02 10.34
CA LEU A 766 19.46 15.74 10.31
C LEU A 766 19.76 16.32 8.92
N THR A 767 19.50 15.56 7.86
CA THR A 767 19.77 16.02 6.50
C THR A 767 18.78 17.08 6.04
N LEU A 768 17.48 16.96 6.36
CA LEU A 768 16.47 17.97 6.02
C LEU A 768 16.79 19.36 6.61
N LYS A 769 17.51 19.42 7.74
CA LYS A 769 18.00 20.68 8.33
C LYS A 769 19.09 21.35 7.50
N GLU A 770 19.74 20.66 6.56
CA GLU A 770 20.87 21.21 5.79
C GLU A 770 20.57 21.35 4.29
N LEU A 771 19.59 20.59 3.77
CA LEU A 771 19.26 20.63 2.34
C LEU A 771 18.77 22.01 1.87
N PHE A 772 19.30 22.44 0.73
CA PHE A 772 18.94 23.67 0.02
C PHE A 772 19.13 24.96 0.86
N LYS A 773 20.13 24.96 1.74
CA LYS A 773 20.59 26.13 2.51
C LYS A 773 21.88 26.71 1.96
#